data_AF-A0A286F9N9-F1
#
_entry.id   AF-A0A286F9N9-F1
#
_cell.length_a   1.000
_cell.length_b   1.000
_cell.length_c   1.000
_cell.angle_alpha   90.00
_cell.angle_beta   90.00
_cell.angle_gamma   90.00
#
_symmetry.space_group_name_H-M   'P 1'
#
loop_
_entity.id
_entity.type
_entity.pdbx_description
1 polymer ?
#
loop_
_entity_poly.entity_id
_entity_poly.type
_entity_poly.pdbx_seq_one_letter_code
_entity_poly.pdbx_strand_id
1 'polypeptide(L)'
;MTPSLPLDPTTLYLADKAATNYAAHADEIDKITRRITENRSGIRSLTDITDDKSRLFKRAAREGGQFEQALERINGIPDFQDMAILRKIVRASTSVCRIILQGPSGITGYGTGCLIAPNVLITNNHVFPNAGTASRAIAQFNYELGDNGQVLTPVSFRLRPDLFFLTSPYTEQADVPFSGRDFTLVAVEPTSTDGGSLSQFGFIRLDASLGKIIEGENCVVIQHPKGDYKKVVLKDIRLITFTDNFLIYEADTQPGSSGSLVLGLGTADAVALHHSAVPRKDANGNWLRKDGRPRQPGDTDDAIDWIGNEGVRVSCIVEAFNKLAIPEAMQPYRAKIVEAQTPPLVVNSPSIISMSPPTLVSGNAPRAEASPTTSAVSAAPLPASTSGKLLYFEVLLTDQSSLQADWAKRANELVPGLIDQTALFPMSQEPVARRMVYVTVRSSENPWALAATIEGLPHVEACRPDLQSLTDIGRNSAATEATIRITESEFVINNGTAEPNEEKFLENWGKSIQVQAALSNGAGRQRWWHWSAINWTNLNQGVPDLTEDEFRQLRERLAQMRLIQLDTGYSDHSKVADGYNTDLDFDFIDDDNDAQDERASVGIKFPYHGTRTASLVVGGSLADATSKLDGNNGLLVEQGKCLTRLIPYRIAQSVILIGRGKQVVDGVNYAIRSGADVLFMCMGSYPRPMLEAIAREAYEKGVIWVCAAGNEVGLVVAPALYPGTIAVAATNPEDKPWSGSSHGPTVDIAAPGEDVYVPFLDKKGQEIMVYGSGTSYATPQVASAAMLWKARHSEELSDYLPWQVVEAFRETLKASARKPTGWPQGYGKGIIDITELLNIKLPPKNTLTHAYKNQKDANPHSVGIAEAVHFIWNVFSKKVSPGATESTLGSVPLTQRGQQALAAFSSSSSSGGRESSSTMTDSDALLRYYFNQ
;
A
#
# COMPACT_ATOMS: atom_id res chain seq x y z
N MET A 1 -4.70 -7.70 0.38
CA MET A 1 -5.00 -8.09 1.78
C MET A 1 -6.48 -8.38 1.84
N THR A 2 -6.77 -9.64 2.11
CA THR A 2 -8.05 -10.10 2.62
C THR A 2 -8.50 -9.27 3.85
N PRO A 3 -9.78 -8.92 3.99
CA PRO A 3 -10.29 -8.22 5.17
C PRO A 3 -10.00 -9.07 6.42
N SER A 4 -9.63 -8.41 7.52
CA SER A 4 -9.40 -9.07 8.80
C SER A 4 -10.73 -9.61 9.31
N LEU A 5 -10.90 -10.93 9.20
CA LEU A 5 -12.06 -11.65 9.71
C LEU A 5 -12.19 -11.44 11.23
N PRO A 6 -13.40 -11.46 11.79
CA PRO A 6 -13.59 -11.45 13.23
C PRO A 6 -12.77 -12.58 13.89
N LEU A 7 -12.20 -12.30 15.06
CA LEU A 7 -11.38 -13.28 15.80
C LEU A 7 -12.11 -14.62 15.91
N ASP A 8 -11.49 -15.68 15.40
CA ASP A 8 -12.09 -17.00 15.41
C ASP A 8 -12.14 -17.56 16.85
N PRO A 9 -13.02 -18.54 17.14
CA PRO A 9 -13.19 -19.08 18.49
C PRO A 9 -11.91 -19.63 19.12
N THR A 10 -10.96 -20.11 18.32
CA THR A 10 -9.67 -20.63 18.81
C THR A 10 -8.78 -19.49 19.28
N THR A 11 -8.66 -18.44 18.45
CA THR A 11 -7.91 -17.23 18.81
C THR A 11 -8.47 -16.58 20.07
N LEU A 12 -9.81 -16.51 20.20
CA LEU A 12 -10.47 -16.02 21.41
C LEU A 12 -10.12 -16.83 22.65
N TYR A 13 -10.16 -18.16 22.58
CA TYR A 13 -9.81 -19.04 23.71
C TYR A 13 -8.35 -18.86 24.15
N LEU A 14 -7.42 -18.85 23.18
CA LEU A 14 -5.99 -18.74 23.44
C LEU A 14 -5.62 -17.41 24.10
N ALA A 15 -6.12 -16.30 23.55
CA ALA A 15 -5.88 -14.97 24.10
C ALA A 15 -6.53 -14.78 25.49
N ASP A 16 -7.67 -15.43 25.75
CA ASP A 16 -8.30 -15.38 27.08
C ASP A 16 -7.48 -16.13 28.14
N LYS A 17 -6.93 -17.30 27.77
CA LYS A 17 -5.99 -18.06 28.59
C LYS A 17 -4.70 -17.29 28.81
N ALA A 18 -4.14 -16.67 27.77
CA ALA A 18 -2.93 -15.86 27.86
C ALA A 18 -3.12 -14.64 28.77
N ALA A 19 -4.27 -13.96 28.69
CA ALA A 19 -4.64 -12.89 29.62
C ALA A 19 -4.74 -13.38 31.07
N THR A 20 -5.24 -14.60 31.29
CA THR A 20 -5.33 -15.20 32.63
C THR A 20 -3.94 -15.50 33.19
N ASN A 21 -3.05 -16.07 32.37
CA ASN A 21 -1.66 -16.32 32.75
C ASN A 21 -0.91 -15.02 33.03
N TYR A 22 -1.12 -13.99 32.22
CA TYR A 22 -0.56 -12.66 32.42
C TYR A 22 -1.05 -12.06 33.74
N ALA A 23 -2.36 -12.09 34.01
CA ALA A 23 -2.93 -11.57 35.25
C ALA A 23 -2.39 -12.30 36.49
N ALA A 24 -2.17 -13.60 36.42
CA ALA A 24 -1.59 -14.39 37.51
C ALA A 24 -0.14 -13.97 37.86
N HIS A 25 0.55 -13.27 36.96
CA HIS A 25 1.93 -12.79 37.13
C HIS A 25 2.02 -11.25 37.07
N ALA A 26 0.91 -10.53 37.22
CA ALA A 26 0.85 -9.07 37.05
C ALA A 26 1.85 -8.32 37.93
N ASP A 27 1.98 -8.68 39.21
CA ASP A 27 2.94 -8.06 40.14
C ASP A 27 4.39 -8.20 39.68
N GLU A 28 4.75 -9.38 39.15
CA GLU A 28 6.08 -9.65 38.62
C GLU A 28 6.30 -8.88 37.31
N ILE A 29 5.31 -8.87 36.43
CA ILE A 29 5.35 -8.15 35.16
C ILE A 29 5.52 -6.65 35.38
N ASP A 30 4.74 -6.02 36.26
CA ASP A 30 4.84 -4.60 36.56
C ASP A 30 6.21 -4.25 37.13
N LYS A 31 6.71 -5.09 38.04
CA LYS A 31 8.04 -4.95 38.61
C LYS A 31 9.14 -5.04 37.55
N ILE A 32 9.09 -6.03 36.67
CA ILE A 32 10.10 -6.20 35.61
C ILE A 32 9.98 -5.09 34.56
N THR A 33 8.77 -4.70 34.15
CA THR A 33 8.53 -3.64 33.17
C THR A 33 9.06 -2.29 33.65
N ARG A 34 8.89 -1.98 34.94
CA ARG A 34 9.52 -0.80 35.55
C ARG A 34 11.04 -0.88 35.48
N ARG A 35 11.62 -2.03 35.79
CA ARG A 35 13.08 -2.25 35.72
C ARG A 35 13.62 -2.18 34.28
N ILE A 36 12.86 -2.64 33.29
CA ILE A 36 13.17 -2.48 31.85
C ILE A 36 13.14 -1.00 31.47
N THR A 37 12.17 -0.24 31.95
CA THR A 37 12.08 1.22 31.71
C THR A 37 13.25 1.98 32.35
N GLU A 38 13.62 1.62 33.58
CA GLU A 38 14.83 2.13 34.26
C GLU A 38 16.09 1.76 33.47
N ASN A 39 16.16 0.56 32.88
CA ASN A 39 17.27 0.14 32.04
C ASN A 39 17.36 0.93 30.73
N ARG A 40 16.24 1.20 30.05
CA ARG A 40 16.19 2.06 28.85
C ARG A 40 16.67 3.49 29.15
N SER A 41 16.41 3.99 30.35
CA SER A 41 16.84 5.32 30.81
C SER A 41 18.27 5.35 31.38
N GLY A 42 19.01 4.23 31.36
CA GLY A 42 20.36 4.13 31.91
C GLY A 42 20.44 4.17 33.45
N ILE A 43 19.31 4.06 34.15
CA ILE A 43 19.22 4.08 35.63
C ILE A 43 19.58 2.71 36.22
N ARG A 44 19.31 1.63 35.49
CA ARG A 44 19.50 0.23 35.93
C ARG A 44 20.25 -0.60 34.88
N SER A 45 21.11 -1.51 35.34
CA SER A 45 21.78 -2.46 34.46
C SER A 45 20.88 -3.64 34.03
N LEU A 46 21.14 -4.26 32.88
CA LEU A 46 20.34 -5.39 32.38
C LEU A 46 20.36 -6.57 33.34
N THR A 47 21.53 -6.89 33.92
CA THR A 47 21.69 -7.96 34.92
C THR A 47 20.91 -7.73 36.21
N ASP A 48 20.52 -6.49 36.50
CA ASP A 48 19.80 -6.10 37.72
C ASP A 48 18.27 -6.10 37.53
N ILE A 49 17.81 -6.50 36.34
CA ILE A 49 16.38 -6.68 36.04
C ILE A 49 15.88 -7.99 36.62
N THR A 50 16.62 -9.09 36.44
CA THR A 50 16.23 -10.42 36.93
C THR A 50 16.61 -10.62 38.39
N ASP A 51 15.70 -11.22 39.17
CA ASP A 51 16.01 -11.68 40.54
C ASP A 51 16.51 -13.15 40.55
N ASP A 52 16.37 -13.89 39.44
CA ASP A 52 16.82 -15.28 39.33
C ASP A 52 18.34 -15.33 39.05
N LYS A 53 19.09 -15.27 40.14
CA LYS A 53 20.57 -15.38 40.11
C LYS A 53 21.05 -16.69 39.47
N SER A 54 20.28 -17.79 39.56
CA SER A 54 20.67 -19.04 38.93
C SER A 54 20.57 -18.95 37.41
N ARG A 55 19.53 -18.30 36.88
CA ARG A 55 19.36 -18.09 35.44
C ARG A 55 20.39 -17.11 34.92
N LEU A 56 20.65 -16.03 35.64
CA LEU A 56 21.71 -15.08 35.33
C LEU A 56 23.09 -15.76 35.26
N PHE A 57 23.39 -16.60 36.25
CA PHE A 57 24.64 -17.37 36.25
C PHE A 57 24.76 -18.29 35.03
N LYS A 58 23.69 -19.02 34.70
CA LYS A 58 23.66 -19.89 33.52
C LYS A 58 23.73 -19.10 32.21
N ARG A 59 23.13 -17.91 32.16
CA ARG A 59 23.20 -16.98 31.02
C ARG A 59 24.62 -16.47 30.80
N ALA A 60 25.30 -16.07 31.87
CA ALA A 60 26.72 -15.66 31.82
C ALA A 60 27.63 -16.82 31.40
N ALA A 61 27.36 -18.04 31.89
CA ALA A 61 28.13 -19.24 31.51
C ALA A 61 28.06 -19.57 30.01
N ARG A 62 27.00 -19.13 29.31
CA ARG A 62 26.80 -19.34 27.87
C ARG A 62 27.59 -18.36 26.99
N GLU A 63 28.04 -17.22 27.53
CA GLU A 63 28.86 -16.23 26.79
C GLU A 63 30.33 -16.67 26.61
N GLY A 64 30.78 -17.63 27.42
CA GLY A 64 32.17 -18.08 27.43
C GLY A 64 33.15 -17.04 27.99
N GLY A 65 34.06 -17.50 28.86
CA GLY A 65 35.05 -16.63 29.52
C GLY A 65 34.81 -16.46 31.02
N GLN A 66 35.48 -15.47 31.63
CA GLN A 66 35.32 -15.16 33.06
C GLN A 66 33.98 -14.48 33.32
N PHE A 67 33.35 -14.79 34.46
CA PHE A 67 32.00 -14.34 34.82
C PHE A 67 31.81 -12.81 34.75
N GLU A 68 32.80 -12.03 35.19
CA GLU A 68 32.76 -10.56 35.14
C GLU A 68 32.75 -10.02 33.70
N GLN A 69 33.55 -10.60 32.80
CA GLN A 69 33.56 -10.23 31.37
C GLN A 69 32.26 -10.62 30.67
N ALA A 70 31.65 -11.73 31.07
CA ALA A 70 30.34 -12.13 30.56
C ALA A 70 29.25 -11.15 31.03
N LEU A 71 29.30 -10.71 32.29
CA LEU A 71 28.38 -9.68 32.79
C LEU A 71 28.59 -8.33 32.08
N GLU A 72 29.83 -7.93 31.79
CA GLU A 72 30.10 -6.73 30.99
C GLU A 72 29.54 -6.81 29.58
N ARG A 73 29.57 -7.98 28.91
CA ARG A 73 28.93 -8.14 27.59
C ARG A 73 27.41 -8.12 27.67
N ILE A 74 26.84 -8.67 28.74
CA ILE A 74 25.39 -8.64 28.99
C ILE A 74 24.93 -7.22 29.35
N ASN A 75 25.75 -6.43 30.05
CA ASN A 75 25.43 -5.08 30.54
C ASN A 75 25.93 -3.94 29.65
N GLY A 76 26.85 -4.22 28.73
CA GLY A 76 27.70 -3.23 28.09
C GLY A 76 26.91 -2.19 27.28
N ILE A 77 27.36 -0.95 27.43
CA ILE A 77 26.95 0.29 26.74
C ILE A 77 27.48 0.39 25.28
N PRO A 78 27.53 -0.69 24.48
CA PRO A 78 27.45 -0.49 23.04
C PRO A 78 26.16 -1.02 22.44
N ASP A 79 25.54 -0.21 21.57
CA ASP A 79 24.46 -0.58 20.66
C ASP A 79 24.94 -1.55 19.54
N PHE A 80 25.84 -2.49 19.84
CA PHE A 80 26.34 -3.46 18.86
C PHE A 80 26.16 -4.90 19.32
N GLN A 81 25.82 -5.76 18.37
CA GLN A 81 25.71 -7.21 18.54
C GLN A 81 26.82 -7.89 17.73
N ASP A 82 27.42 -8.93 18.31
CA ASP A 82 28.44 -9.70 17.60
C ASP A 82 27.90 -10.29 16.29
N MET A 83 28.65 -10.10 15.20
CA MET A 83 28.32 -10.65 13.88
C MET A 83 28.10 -12.18 13.92
N ALA A 84 28.76 -12.89 14.85
CA ALA A 84 28.57 -14.33 15.05
C ALA A 84 27.11 -14.67 15.43
N ILE A 85 26.46 -13.83 16.23
CA ILE A 85 25.07 -14.00 16.64
C ILE A 85 24.13 -13.71 15.47
N LEU A 86 24.37 -12.63 14.72
CA LEU A 86 23.58 -12.32 13.52
C LEU A 86 23.64 -13.47 12.50
N ARG A 87 24.82 -14.08 12.31
CA ARG A 87 24.97 -15.28 11.46
C ARG A 87 24.19 -16.49 11.98
N LYS A 88 24.08 -16.69 13.29
CA LYS A 88 23.24 -17.75 13.86
C LYS A 88 21.76 -17.49 13.61
N ILE A 89 21.30 -16.25 13.76
CA ILE A 89 19.91 -15.86 13.50
C ILE A 89 19.56 -16.05 12.01
N VAL A 90 20.45 -15.65 11.09
CA VAL A 90 20.28 -15.89 9.65
C VAL A 90 20.25 -17.38 9.33
N ARG A 91 21.06 -18.22 10.00
CA ARG A 91 20.98 -19.68 9.85
C ARG A 91 19.67 -20.25 10.40
N ALA A 92 19.15 -19.68 11.48
CA ALA A 92 17.86 -20.10 12.02
C ALA A 92 16.71 -19.70 11.06
N SER A 93 16.79 -18.53 10.41
CA SER A 93 15.74 -18.05 9.51
C SER A 93 15.56 -18.93 8.27
N THR A 94 16.62 -19.60 7.79
CA THR A 94 16.49 -20.55 6.66
C THR A 94 15.60 -21.75 7.00
N SER A 95 15.52 -22.13 8.28
CA SER A 95 14.70 -23.24 8.76
C SER A 95 13.22 -22.88 8.96
N VAL A 96 12.85 -21.61 8.82
CA VAL A 96 11.48 -21.10 8.99
C VAL A 96 10.75 -21.11 7.66
N CYS A 97 9.50 -21.56 7.66
CA CYS A 97 8.64 -21.65 6.49
C CYS A 97 7.23 -21.12 6.76
N ARG A 98 6.55 -20.77 5.67
CA ARG A 98 5.11 -20.48 5.66
C ARG A 98 4.35 -21.79 5.57
N ILE A 99 3.38 -21.98 6.46
CA ILE A 99 2.40 -23.04 6.36
C ILE A 99 1.19 -22.51 5.58
N ILE A 100 0.78 -23.23 4.54
CA ILE A 100 -0.43 -22.96 3.77
C ILE A 100 -1.45 -24.06 4.10
N LEU A 101 -2.56 -23.68 4.75
CA LEU A 101 -3.65 -24.61 5.08
C LEU A 101 -4.62 -24.69 3.90
N GLN A 102 -4.97 -25.91 3.49
CA GLN A 102 -5.86 -26.16 2.36
C GLN A 102 -7.14 -26.88 2.81
N GLY A 103 -8.27 -26.36 2.32
CA GLY A 103 -9.58 -26.98 2.40
C GLY A 103 -10.09 -27.42 1.02
N PRO A 104 -11.27 -28.03 0.95
CA PRO A 104 -11.86 -28.53 -0.31
C PRO A 104 -12.07 -27.45 -1.38
N SER A 105 -12.20 -26.18 -0.97
CA SER A 105 -12.52 -25.03 -1.85
C SER A 105 -11.35 -24.07 -2.10
N GLY A 106 -10.14 -24.40 -1.61
CA GLY A 106 -8.96 -23.53 -1.73
C GLY A 106 -8.19 -23.34 -0.42
N ILE A 107 -7.42 -22.26 -0.33
CA ILE A 107 -6.62 -21.93 0.87
C ILE A 107 -7.55 -21.45 1.99
N THR A 108 -7.44 -22.05 3.17
CA THR A 108 -8.30 -21.74 4.33
C THR A 108 -7.58 -20.98 5.44
N GLY A 109 -6.26 -20.83 5.35
CA GLY A 109 -5.48 -20.08 6.35
C GLY A 109 -3.98 -20.26 6.20
N TYR A 110 -3.23 -19.57 7.06
CA TYR A 110 -1.78 -19.60 7.08
C TYR A 110 -1.25 -19.74 8.51
N GLY A 111 -0.02 -20.23 8.63
CA GLY A 111 0.73 -20.26 9.88
C GLY A 111 2.23 -20.19 9.62
N THR A 112 3.02 -20.24 10.68
CA THR A 112 4.49 -20.33 10.61
C THR A 112 4.93 -21.70 11.14
N GLY A 113 5.96 -22.29 10.53
CA GLY A 113 6.57 -23.53 11.01
C GLY A 113 8.08 -23.51 10.89
N CYS A 114 8.77 -24.28 11.72
CA CYS A 114 10.23 -24.34 11.76
C CYS A 114 10.73 -25.78 11.67
N LEU A 115 11.79 -26.05 10.89
CA LEU A 115 12.51 -27.31 10.98
C LEU A 115 13.29 -27.38 12.28
N ILE A 116 13.11 -28.46 13.03
CA ILE A 116 13.82 -28.70 14.30
C ILE A 116 14.77 -29.90 14.24
N ALA A 117 14.60 -30.77 13.25
CA ALA A 117 15.48 -31.88 12.95
C ALA A 117 15.40 -32.18 11.44
N PRO A 118 16.28 -33.05 10.89
CA PRO A 118 16.13 -33.50 9.52
C PRO A 118 14.71 -34.03 9.27
N ASN A 119 14.00 -33.37 8.35
CA ASN A 119 12.66 -33.75 7.91
C ASN A 119 11.56 -33.67 8.97
N VAL A 120 11.73 -32.88 10.03
CA VAL A 120 10.71 -32.68 11.06
C VAL A 120 10.48 -31.21 11.32
N LEU A 121 9.23 -30.79 11.17
CA LEU A 121 8.74 -29.44 11.36
C LEU A 121 7.96 -29.34 12.68
N ILE A 122 8.11 -28.22 13.39
CA ILE A 122 7.26 -27.82 14.51
C ILE A 122 6.38 -26.62 14.14
N THR A 123 5.14 -26.60 14.65
CA THR A 123 4.22 -25.44 14.67
C THR A 123 3.23 -25.60 15.84
N ASN A 124 2.19 -24.78 15.95
CA ASN A 124 1.16 -24.91 16.99
C ASN A 124 0.15 -26.04 16.69
N ASN A 125 -0.49 -26.55 17.74
CA ASN A 125 -1.58 -27.52 17.60
C ASN A 125 -2.81 -26.89 16.96
N HIS A 126 -3.16 -25.65 17.25
CA HIS A 126 -4.30 -25.01 16.58
C HIS A 126 -4.09 -24.83 15.06
N VAL A 127 -2.83 -24.80 14.58
CA VAL A 127 -2.50 -24.82 13.14
C VAL A 127 -2.67 -26.24 12.58
N PHE A 128 -2.13 -27.25 13.26
CA PHE A 128 -2.27 -28.68 12.91
C PHE A 128 -2.96 -29.47 14.03
N PRO A 129 -4.30 -29.40 14.14
CA PRO A 129 -5.02 -30.02 15.25
C PRO A 129 -5.05 -31.55 15.15
N ASN A 130 -4.87 -32.08 13.94
CA ASN A 130 -4.84 -33.51 13.67
C ASN A 130 -4.03 -33.83 12.40
N ALA A 131 -3.67 -35.10 12.23
CA ALA A 131 -2.94 -35.62 11.08
C ALA A 131 -3.65 -35.34 9.74
N GLY A 132 -4.99 -35.34 9.71
CA GLY A 132 -5.76 -35.04 8.50
C GLY A 132 -5.51 -33.62 8.00
N THR A 133 -5.58 -32.63 8.88
CA THR A 133 -5.26 -31.23 8.54
C THR A 133 -3.82 -31.08 8.08
N ALA A 134 -2.86 -31.70 8.79
CA ALA A 134 -1.45 -31.67 8.41
C ALA A 134 -1.21 -32.28 7.02
N SER A 135 -1.85 -33.41 6.69
CA SER A 135 -1.64 -34.11 5.41
C SER A 135 -2.04 -33.31 4.17
N ARG A 136 -2.93 -32.31 4.33
CA ARG A 136 -3.37 -31.41 3.26
C ARG A 136 -2.61 -30.09 3.21
N ALA A 137 -1.82 -29.79 4.24
CA ALA A 137 -1.08 -28.54 4.31
C ALA A 137 0.24 -28.62 3.55
N ILE A 138 0.75 -27.46 3.16
CA ILE A 138 2.03 -27.30 2.46
C ILE A 138 2.97 -26.47 3.33
N ALA A 139 4.21 -26.94 3.50
CA ALA A 139 5.29 -26.15 4.09
C ALA A 139 6.08 -25.49 2.95
N GLN A 140 6.07 -24.16 2.90
CA GLN A 140 6.70 -23.35 1.85
C GLN A 140 7.90 -22.59 2.43
N PHE A 141 9.10 -23.07 2.11
CA PHE A 141 10.37 -22.43 2.47
C PHE A 141 10.72 -21.35 1.42
N ASN A 142 11.64 -20.44 1.76
CA ASN A 142 12.05 -19.32 0.90
C ASN A 142 10.92 -18.38 0.46
N TYR A 143 9.74 -18.39 1.09
CA TYR A 143 8.73 -17.36 0.86
C TYR A 143 9.09 -16.07 1.62
N GLU A 144 10.23 -15.48 1.28
CA GLU A 144 10.79 -14.30 1.94
C GLU A 144 11.35 -13.34 0.91
N LEU A 145 11.49 -12.08 1.31
CA LEU A 145 12.18 -11.12 0.45
C LEU A 145 13.68 -11.37 0.56
N GLY A 146 14.34 -11.63 -0.56
CA GLY A 146 15.79 -11.65 -0.66
C GLY A 146 16.38 -10.26 -0.44
N ASP A 147 17.70 -10.17 -0.34
CA ASP A 147 18.46 -8.93 -0.08
C ASP A 147 18.12 -7.79 -1.07
N ASN A 148 17.57 -8.16 -2.23
CA ASN A 148 17.22 -7.27 -3.32
C ASN A 148 15.75 -6.81 -3.26
N GLY A 149 14.93 -7.33 -2.34
CA GLY A 149 13.50 -7.04 -2.20
C GLY A 149 12.61 -7.92 -3.08
N GLN A 150 13.17 -8.87 -3.83
CA GLN A 150 12.41 -9.88 -4.56
C GLN A 150 11.96 -10.98 -3.62
N VAL A 151 10.81 -11.58 -3.90
CA VAL A 151 10.48 -12.85 -3.27
C VAL A 151 11.48 -13.91 -3.76
N LEU A 152 12.20 -14.54 -2.84
CA LEU A 152 13.01 -15.71 -3.16
C LEU A 152 12.09 -16.81 -3.73
N THR A 153 12.63 -17.65 -4.61
CA THR A 153 11.84 -18.74 -5.19
C THR A 153 11.35 -19.66 -4.07
N PRO A 154 10.03 -19.73 -3.81
CA PRO A 154 9.54 -20.54 -2.71
C PRO A 154 9.65 -22.03 -3.07
N VAL A 155 9.99 -22.84 -2.08
CA VAL A 155 10.14 -24.30 -2.25
C VAL A 155 9.12 -24.99 -1.37
N SER A 156 8.19 -25.72 -1.99
CA SER A 156 7.05 -26.33 -1.30
C SER A 156 7.25 -27.81 -1.03
N PHE A 157 7.02 -28.22 0.21
CA PHE A 157 7.12 -29.60 0.67
C PHE A 157 5.78 -30.07 1.23
N ARG A 158 5.47 -31.35 0.96
CA ARG A 158 4.31 -32.02 1.55
C ARG A 158 4.64 -32.49 2.95
N LEU A 159 3.64 -32.44 3.83
CA LEU A 159 3.75 -33.00 5.18
C LEU A 159 3.36 -34.48 5.18
N ARG A 160 4.04 -35.27 6.00
CA ARG A 160 3.91 -36.73 6.12
C ARG A 160 3.54 -37.15 7.54
N PRO A 161 2.34 -36.77 8.03
CA PRO A 161 1.90 -37.14 9.38
C PRO A 161 1.71 -38.66 9.56
N ASP A 162 1.63 -39.41 8.45
CA ASP A 162 1.66 -40.88 8.44
C ASP A 162 3.02 -41.46 8.86
N LEU A 163 4.11 -40.73 8.64
CA LEU A 163 5.46 -41.13 9.04
C LEU A 163 5.79 -40.70 10.48
N PHE A 164 5.44 -39.45 10.82
CA PHE A 164 5.61 -38.95 12.19
C PHE A 164 4.63 -37.81 12.45
N PHE A 165 3.87 -37.93 13.54
CA PHE A 165 2.99 -36.89 14.05
C PHE A 165 2.90 -36.99 15.58
N LEU A 166 3.25 -35.91 16.28
CA LEU A 166 3.14 -35.79 17.73
C LEU A 166 2.58 -34.42 18.05
N THR A 167 1.56 -34.35 18.91
CA THR A 167 0.87 -33.09 19.20
C THR A 167 0.47 -32.97 20.66
N SER A 168 0.43 -31.73 21.16
CA SER A 168 -0.15 -31.34 22.45
C SER A 168 -1.31 -30.38 22.18
N PRO A 169 -2.56 -30.76 22.53
CA PRO A 169 -3.72 -29.89 22.37
C PRO A 169 -3.55 -28.52 23.04
N TYR A 170 -4.11 -27.47 22.45
CA TYR A 170 -4.14 -26.14 23.09
C TYR A 170 -5.12 -26.05 24.26
N THR A 171 -6.11 -26.95 24.33
CA THR A 171 -7.02 -27.09 25.47
C THR A 171 -6.44 -28.04 26.52
N GLU A 172 -6.52 -27.68 27.80
CA GLU A 172 -6.20 -28.60 28.90
C GLU A 172 -7.23 -29.73 28.98
N GLN A 173 -6.76 -30.97 29.10
CA GLN A 173 -7.57 -32.18 29.17
C GLN A 173 -6.98 -33.11 30.23
N ALA A 174 -7.79 -33.47 31.22
CA ALA A 174 -7.34 -34.22 32.42
C ALA A 174 -6.65 -35.55 32.08
N ASP A 175 -7.12 -36.23 31.03
CA ASP A 175 -6.65 -37.56 30.63
C ASP A 175 -5.61 -37.53 29.50
N VAL A 176 -5.24 -36.35 29.01
CA VAL A 176 -4.21 -36.19 27.96
C VAL A 176 -2.98 -35.54 28.56
N PRO A 177 -1.90 -36.30 28.79
CA PRO A 177 -0.66 -35.77 29.34
C PRO A 177 -0.13 -34.60 28.52
N PHE A 178 0.38 -33.57 29.19
CA PHE A 178 0.98 -32.41 28.55
C PHE A 178 0.04 -31.63 27.61
N SER A 179 -1.27 -31.81 27.71
CA SER A 179 -2.27 -30.95 27.05
C SER A 179 -2.21 -29.51 27.61
N GLY A 180 -2.73 -28.55 26.86
CA GLY A 180 -2.63 -27.12 27.15
C GLY A 180 -1.31 -26.46 26.72
N ARG A 181 -0.42 -27.16 25.99
CA ARG A 181 0.89 -26.62 25.55
C ARG A 181 0.94 -26.22 24.08
N ASP A 182 -0.13 -26.45 23.30
CA ASP A 182 -0.32 -25.94 21.93
C ASP A 182 0.88 -26.09 20.96
N PHE A 183 1.31 -27.33 20.69
CA PHE A 183 2.35 -27.59 19.69
C PHE A 183 2.12 -28.88 18.91
N THR A 184 2.63 -28.94 17.69
CA THR A 184 2.62 -30.13 16.82
C THR A 184 3.96 -30.30 16.13
N LEU A 185 4.51 -31.51 16.16
CA LEU A 185 5.64 -31.96 15.36
C LEU A 185 5.13 -32.90 14.26
N VAL A 186 5.59 -32.68 13.03
CA VAL A 186 5.17 -33.46 11.85
C VAL A 186 6.34 -33.72 10.92
N ALA A 187 6.41 -34.92 10.33
CA ALA A 187 7.40 -35.21 9.30
C ALA A 187 7.11 -34.45 8.00
N VAL A 188 8.18 -34.16 7.25
CA VAL A 188 8.14 -33.45 5.97
C VAL A 188 8.80 -34.31 4.91
N GLU A 189 8.32 -34.25 3.67
CA GLU A 189 9.00 -34.90 2.55
C GLU A 189 10.45 -34.39 2.40
N PRO A 190 11.44 -35.26 2.17
CA PRO A 190 12.83 -34.84 1.97
C PRO A 190 13.05 -34.06 0.66
N THR A 191 12.14 -34.22 -0.31
CA THR A 191 12.22 -33.60 -1.63
C THR A 191 10.95 -32.82 -1.92
N SER A 192 11.11 -31.61 -2.46
CA SER A 192 10.01 -30.72 -2.78
C SER A 192 9.21 -31.24 -3.97
N THR A 193 8.05 -30.63 -4.23
CA THR A 193 7.23 -30.90 -5.41
C THR A 193 7.99 -30.68 -6.73
N ASP A 194 9.02 -29.83 -6.70
CA ASP A 194 9.79 -29.38 -7.87
C ASP A 194 11.24 -29.90 -7.86
N GLY A 195 11.55 -30.89 -6.99
CA GLY A 195 12.85 -31.59 -6.97
C GLY A 195 13.94 -30.99 -6.07
N GLY A 196 13.64 -29.98 -5.26
CA GLY A 196 14.58 -29.39 -4.29
C GLY A 196 14.74 -30.21 -3.01
N SER A 197 15.94 -30.24 -2.42
CA SER A 197 16.19 -30.98 -1.17
C SER A 197 15.80 -30.16 0.07
N LEU A 198 15.10 -30.77 1.03
CA LEU A 198 14.78 -30.14 2.32
C LEU A 198 16.03 -29.87 3.17
N SER A 199 17.08 -30.68 2.97
CA SER A 199 18.34 -30.57 3.75
C SER A 199 19.06 -29.23 3.59
N GLN A 200 18.74 -28.45 2.54
CA GLN A 200 19.35 -27.14 2.30
C GLN A 200 18.93 -26.07 3.33
N PHE A 201 17.80 -26.25 4.02
CA PHE A 201 17.21 -25.26 4.93
C PHE A 201 17.73 -25.33 6.37
N GLY A 202 18.52 -26.36 6.70
CA GLY A 202 19.01 -26.58 8.05
C GLY A 202 17.88 -26.88 9.05
N PHE A 203 18.18 -26.79 10.35
CA PHE A 203 17.19 -26.89 11.41
C PHE A 203 17.64 -26.14 12.67
N ILE A 204 16.68 -25.78 13.51
CA ILE A 204 16.89 -25.10 14.79
C ILE A 204 16.87 -26.14 15.92
N ARG A 205 17.89 -26.12 16.78
CA ARG A 205 17.94 -27.01 17.94
C ARG A 205 17.07 -26.49 19.08
N LEU A 206 16.37 -27.42 19.73
CA LEU A 206 15.55 -27.17 20.90
C LEU A 206 16.31 -27.59 22.17
N ASP A 207 16.92 -26.61 22.83
CA ASP A 207 17.66 -26.81 24.07
C ASP A 207 16.74 -26.64 25.30
N ALA A 208 16.66 -27.67 26.15
CA ALA A 208 15.88 -27.65 27.38
C ALA A 208 16.59 -26.97 28.56
N SER A 209 17.89 -26.68 28.44
CA SER A 209 18.69 -26.09 29.51
C SER A 209 18.34 -24.61 29.73
N LEU A 210 18.61 -24.14 30.95
CA LEU A 210 18.37 -22.75 31.36
C LEU A 210 19.50 -21.82 30.88
N GLY A 211 19.23 -20.51 30.93
CA GLY A 211 20.20 -19.46 30.58
C GLY A 211 20.17 -19.05 29.11
N LYS A 212 19.22 -19.53 28.30
CA LYS A 212 19.05 -19.09 26.89
C LYS A 212 18.75 -17.61 26.76
N ILE A 213 18.06 -17.06 27.76
CA ILE A 213 17.64 -15.67 27.87
C ILE A 213 17.34 -15.35 29.35
N ILE A 214 17.41 -14.07 29.73
CA ILE A 214 16.99 -13.53 31.03
C ILE A 214 15.95 -12.41 30.85
N GLU A 215 15.22 -12.07 31.92
CA GLU A 215 14.26 -10.98 31.94
C GLU A 215 14.90 -9.65 31.49
N GLY A 216 14.21 -8.93 30.62
CA GLY A 216 14.64 -7.67 30.02
C GLY A 216 15.56 -7.79 28.80
N GLU A 217 16.09 -8.98 28.49
CA GLU A 217 16.91 -9.22 27.31
C GLU A 217 16.05 -9.22 26.03
N ASN A 218 16.61 -8.72 24.93
CA ASN A 218 15.90 -8.66 23.65
C ASN A 218 15.68 -10.07 23.07
N CYS A 219 14.54 -10.28 22.40
CA CYS A 219 14.28 -11.48 21.60
C CYS A 219 14.32 -11.16 20.09
N VAL A 220 14.24 -12.20 19.27
CA VAL A 220 14.04 -12.11 17.82
C VAL A 220 12.95 -13.10 17.45
N VAL A 221 11.98 -12.67 16.65
CA VAL A 221 10.93 -13.55 16.12
C VAL A 221 11.00 -13.52 14.61
N ILE A 222 11.11 -14.69 13.99
CA ILE A 222 11.11 -14.88 12.54
C ILE A 222 9.77 -15.54 12.18
N GLN A 223 8.94 -14.87 11.37
CA GLN A 223 7.52 -15.19 11.24
C GLN A 223 6.95 -14.90 9.84
N HIS A 224 5.80 -15.50 9.50
CA HIS A 224 4.97 -15.18 8.32
C HIS A 224 3.64 -14.53 8.73
N PRO A 225 3.64 -13.25 9.15
CA PRO A 225 2.43 -12.58 9.62
C PRO A 225 1.43 -12.43 8.48
N LYS A 226 0.16 -12.75 8.73
CA LYS A 226 -0.96 -12.88 7.78
C LYS A 226 -0.67 -13.85 6.61
N GLY A 227 0.33 -14.73 6.77
CA GLY A 227 0.87 -15.53 5.68
C GLY A 227 1.75 -14.75 4.71
N ASP A 228 2.06 -13.49 4.97
CA ASP A 228 2.91 -12.68 4.09
C ASP A 228 4.38 -13.15 4.11
N TYR A 229 5.26 -12.48 3.37
CA TYR A 229 6.69 -12.78 3.33
C TYR A 229 7.27 -12.91 4.72
N LYS A 230 8.31 -13.75 4.86
CA LYS A 230 9.02 -13.91 6.13
C LYS A 230 9.51 -12.56 6.62
N LYS A 231 9.12 -12.19 7.83
CA LYS A 231 9.53 -10.97 8.52
C LYS A 231 10.25 -11.31 9.81
N VAL A 232 11.03 -10.35 10.28
CA VAL A 232 11.81 -10.46 11.52
C VAL A 232 11.50 -9.28 12.42
N VAL A 233 11.14 -9.55 13.67
CA VAL A 233 10.94 -8.52 14.70
C VAL A 233 12.25 -8.33 15.45
N LEU A 234 12.84 -7.14 15.36
CA LEU A 234 14.13 -6.78 15.98
C LEU A 234 14.04 -5.63 16.97
N LYS A 235 13.00 -4.82 16.87
CA LYS A 235 12.83 -3.60 17.66
C LYS A 235 11.74 -3.82 18.71
N ASP A 236 11.97 -3.28 19.90
CA ASP A 236 10.99 -3.26 21.00
C ASP A 236 10.42 -4.65 21.35
N ILE A 237 11.30 -5.66 21.33
CA ILE A 237 10.98 -7.05 21.65
C ILE A 237 11.86 -7.57 22.79
N ARG A 238 11.30 -7.69 24.00
CA ARG A 238 12.01 -8.10 25.22
C ARG A 238 11.25 -9.13 26.01
N LEU A 239 11.99 -10.06 26.61
CA LEU A 239 11.42 -10.98 27.58
C LEU A 239 10.97 -10.21 28.82
N ILE A 240 9.73 -10.40 29.25
CA ILE A 240 9.19 -9.80 30.48
C ILE A 240 9.32 -10.81 31.62
N THR A 241 8.70 -11.98 31.53
CA THR A 241 8.77 -13.00 32.59
C THR A 241 8.55 -14.42 32.05
N PHE A 242 8.77 -15.40 32.92
CA PHE A 242 8.49 -16.81 32.70
C PHE A 242 7.33 -17.28 33.57
N THR A 243 6.42 -18.07 33.01
CA THR A 243 5.36 -18.79 33.75
C THR A 243 5.69 -20.28 33.82
N ASP A 244 4.79 -21.15 34.30
CA ASP A 244 5.08 -22.60 34.40
C ASP A 244 5.22 -23.33 33.06
N ASN A 245 4.51 -22.90 32.02
CA ASN A 245 4.59 -23.52 30.70
C ASN A 245 4.97 -22.54 29.59
N PHE A 246 4.89 -21.24 29.86
CA PHE A 246 5.01 -20.19 28.87
C PHE A 246 6.04 -19.13 29.27
N LEU A 247 6.32 -18.22 28.35
CA LEU A 247 7.00 -16.96 28.62
C LEU A 247 6.16 -15.82 28.08
N ILE A 248 6.31 -14.64 28.68
CA ILE A 248 5.61 -13.41 28.31
C ILE A 248 6.65 -12.41 27.82
N TYR A 249 6.40 -11.79 26.67
CA TYR A 249 7.36 -10.88 26.02
C TYR A 249 6.68 -9.77 25.22
N GLU A 250 7.37 -8.64 25.06
CA GLU A 250 6.99 -7.55 24.15
C GLU A 250 7.25 -7.98 22.70
N ALA A 251 6.34 -7.78 21.75
CA ALA A 251 6.59 -7.93 20.31
C ALA A 251 5.38 -7.46 19.48
N ASP A 252 5.64 -7.00 18.24
CA ASP A 252 4.62 -6.82 17.22
C ASP A 252 4.35 -8.17 16.51
N THR A 253 3.24 -8.83 16.85
CA THR A 253 2.78 -10.05 16.15
C THR A 253 1.39 -9.80 15.54
N GLN A 254 1.07 -10.54 14.48
CA GLN A 254 -0.21 -10.47 13.78
C GLN A 254 -0.72 -11.89 13.48
N PRO A 255 -2.01 -12.10 13.17
CA PRO A 255 -2.56 -13.41 12.81
C PRO A 255 -1.71 -14.09 11.73
N GLY A 256 -1.37 -15.37 11.86
CA GLY A 256 -0.42 -16.07 10.96
C GLY A 256 1.01 -16.19 11.50
N SER A 257 1.36 -15.43 12.54
CA SER A 257 2.59 -15.60 13.31
C SER A 257 2.62 -16.86 14.18
N SER A 258 1.47 -17.50 14.42
CA SER A 258 1.38 -18.75 15.18
C SER A 258 2.35 -19.81 14.65
N GLY A 259 3.19 -20.32 15.54
CA GLY A 259 4.17 -21.37 15.27
C GLY A 259 5.57 -20.85 14.95
N SER A 260 5.78 -19.53 15.09
CA SER A 260 7.09 -18.90 15.02
C SER A 260 7.92 -19.20 16.27
N LEU A 261 9.18 -19.57 16.10
CA LEU A 261 10.10 -19.68 17.24
C LEU A 261 10.60 -18.30 17.66
N VAL A 262 10.55 -18.06 18.97
CA VAL A 262 11.15 -16.91 19.63
C VAL A 262 12.60 -17.28 19.97
N LEU A 263 13.56 -16.47 19.53
CA LEU A 263 14.98 -16.64 19.78
C LEU A 263 15.49 -15.58 20.77
N GLY A 264 16.42 -15.93 21.66
CA GLY A 264 17.12 -14.93 22.48
C GLY A 264 18.15 -14.17 21.64
N LEU A 265 18.14 -12.84 21.64
CA LEU A 265 19.05 -12.05 20.79
C LEU A 265 20.51 -12.35 21.13
N GLY A 266 20.89 -12.46 22.40
CA GLY A 266 22.29 -12.68 22.78
C GLY A 266 22.83 -14.08 22.50
N THR A 267 21.97 -15.10 22.37
CA THR A 267 22.39 -16.51 22.19
C THR A 267 22.07 -17.07 20.80
N ALA A 268 21.03 -16.53 20.15
CA ALA A 268 20.32 -17.09 19.01
C ALA A 268 19.66 -18.47 19.27
N ASP A 269 19.48 -18.85 20.54
CA ASP A 269 18.81 -20.10 20.92
C ASP A 269 17.30 -19.93 20.97
N ALA A 270 16.56 -20.99 20.61
CA ALA A 270 15.10 -21.01 20.72
C ALA A 270 14.63 -21.05 22.18
N VAL A 271 13.84 -20.04 22.57
CA VAL A 271 13.34 -19.86 23.94
C VAL A 271 11.86 -20.25 24.05
N ALA A 272 11.05 -19.96 23.03
CA ALA A 272 9.63 -20.34 22.99
C ALA A 272 9.09 -20.53 21.57
N LEU A 273 7.87 -21.08 21.48
CA LEU A 273 7.02 -21.13 20.29
C LEU A 273 5.84 -20.16 20.49
N HIS A 274 5.77 -19.10 19.69
CA HIS A 274 4.69 -18.10 19.76
C HIS A 274 3.34 -18.75 19.43
N HIS A 275 2.32 -18.48 20.25
CA HIS A 275 0.98 -19.04 20.04
C HIS A 275 -0.18 -18.08 20.31
N SER A 276 0.02 -17.00 21.06
CA SER A 276 -1.03 -16.00 21.31
C SER A 276 -0.48 -14.62 21.65
N ALA A 277 -1.20 -13.57 21.26
CA ALA A 277 -1.09 -12.24 21.86
C ALA A 277 -1.90 -12.17 23.17
N VAL A 278 -1.57 -11.21 24.04
CA VAL A 278 -2.21 -11.00 25.35
C VAL A 278 -3.06 -9.73 25.29
N PRO A 279 -4.40 -9.82 25.38
CA PRO A 279 -5.26 -8.65 25.37
C PRO A 279 -5.28 -7.99 26.75
N ARG A 280 -5.35 -6.66 26.80
CA ARG A 280 -5.67 -5.94 28.03
C ARG A 280 -7.09 -6.30 28.46
N LYS A 281 -7.28 -6.55 29.76
CA LYS A 281 -8.61 -6.71 30.34
C LYS A 281 -8.92 -5.62 31.36
N ASP A 282 -10.18 -5.23 31.46
CA ASP A 282 -10.69 -4.39 32.53
C ASP A 282 -10.88 -5.19 33.84
N ALA A 283 -11.29 -4.50 34.92
CA ALA A 283 -11.55 -5.12 36.22
C ALA A 283 -12.70 -6.16 36.19
N ASN A 284 -13.56 -6.12 35.18
CA ASN A 284 -14.65 -7.08 34.98
C ASN A 284 -14.23 -8.27 34.10
N GLY A 285 -12.97 -8.32 33.64
CA GLY A 285 -12.45 -9.35 32.77
C GLY A 285 -12.77 -9.17 31.28
N ASN A 286 -13.39 -8.05 30.89
CA ASN A 286 -13.66 -7.76 29.49
C ASN A 286 -12.37 -7.30 28.80
N TRP A 287 -12.15 -7.78 27.59
CA TRP A 287 -11.04 -7.31 26.77
C TRP A 287 -11.23 -5.84 26.43
N LEU A 288 -10.15 -5.09 26.33
CA LEU A 288 -10.16 -3.69 25.98
C LEU A 288 -9.68 -3.48 24.55
N ARG A 289 -10.31 -2.52 23.88
CA ARG A 289 -9.84 -1.91 22.65
C ARG A 289 -8.75 -0.89 22.97
N LYS A 290 -7.96 -0.47 21.97
CA LYS A 290 -6.93 0.57 22.11
C LYS A 290 -7.46 1.92 22.62
N ASP A 291 -8.76 2.16 22.49
CA ASP A 291 -9.45 3.34 23.02
C ASP A 291 -9.91 3.18 24.49
N GLY A 292 -9.60 2.06 25.14
CA GLY A 292 -9.93 1.75 26.53
C GLY A 292 -11.36 1.25 26.75
N ARG A 293 -12.17 1.05 25.70
CA ARG A 293 -13.53 0.51 25.81
C ARG A 293 -13.56 -1.01 25.74
N PRO A 294 -14.56 -1.69 26.33
CA PRO A 294 -14.71 -3.14 26.19
C PRO A 294 -14.88 -3.57 24.73
N ARG A 295 -14.24 -4.69 24.37
CA ARG A 295 -14.36 -5.36 23.07
C ARG A 295 -15.83 -5.62 22.73
N GLN A 296 -16.21 -5.30 21.51
CA GLN A 296 -17.50 -5.60 20.91
C GLN A 296 -17.41 -6.82 19.99
N PRO A 297 -18.51 -7.59 19.82
CA PRO A 297 -18.59 -8.63 18.79
C PRO A 297 -18.33 -8.01 17.41
N GLY A 298 -17.36 -8.56 16.67
CA GLY A 298 -16.96 -8.05 15.35
C GLY A 298 -15.70 -7.17 15.36
N ASP A 299 -15.18 -6.78 16.54
CA ASP A 299 -13.89 -6.08 16.61
C ASP A 299 -12.77 -6.91 15.97
N THR A 300 -12.00 -6.25 15.10
CA THR A 300 -10.83 -6.82 14.44
C THR A 300 -9.66 -6.93 15.41
N ASP A 301 -8.70 -7.79 15.08
CA ASP A 301 -7.48 -7.99 15.87
C ASP A 301 -6.74 -6.67 16.14
N ASP A 302 -6.68 -5.77 15.15
CA ASP A 302 -6.00 -4.48 15.25
C ASP A 302 -6.70 -3.46 16.17
N ALA A 303 -7.98 -3.67 16.49
CA ALA A 303 -8.75 -2.83 17.41
C ALA A 303 -8.47 -3.14 18.88
N ILE A 304 -7.98 -4.35 19.19
CA ILE A 304 -7.72 -4.82 20.55
C ILE A 304 -6.43 -4.18 21.09
N ASP A 305 -6.46 -3.80 22.36
CA ASP A 305 -5.27 -3.33 23.09
C ASP A 305 -4.43 -4.52 23.53
N TRP A 306 -3.51 -4.94 22.67
CA TRP A 306 -2.56 -6.00 22.98
C TRP A 306 -1.42 -5.49 23.85
N ILE A 307 -1.20 -6.12 24.99
CA ILE A 307 -0.24 -5.68 26.03
C ILE A 307 1.01 -6.55 26.11
N GLY A 308 1.07 -7.61 25.31
CA GLY A 308 2.20 -8.53 25.26
C GLY A 308 1.88 -9.75 24.43
N ASN A 309 2.81 -10.70 24.43
CA ASN A 309 2.70 -11.98 23.73
C ASN A 309 3.02 -13.11 24.69
N GLU A 310 2.40 -14.27 24.45
CA GLU A 310 2.69 -15.51 25.15
C GLU A 310 3.26 -16.56 24.17
N GLY A 311 4.29 -17.27 24.63
CA GLY A 311 4.92 -18.33 23.87
C GLY A 311 5.19 -19.56 24.73
N VAL A 312 4.94 -20.75 24.18
CA VAL A 312 5.17 -22.03 24.85
C VAL A 312 6.67 -22.23 25.03
N ARG A 313 7.15 -22.44 26.26
CA ARG A 313 8.59 -22.56 26.51
C ARG A 313 9.15 -23.81 25.84
N VAL A 314 10.30 -23.64 25.18
CA VAL A 314 10.99 -24.77 24.53
C VAL A 314 11.36 -25.89 25.51
N SER A 315 11.69 -25.57 26.76
CA SER A 315 11.94 -26.59 27.80
C SER A 315 10.70 -27.46 28.06
N CYS A 316 9.51 -26.88 28.04
CA CYS A 316 8.24 -27.60 28.20
C CYS A 316 7.89 -28.43 26.96
N ILE A 317 8.22 -27.94 25.76
CA ILE A 317 8.07 -28.71 24.51
C ILE A 317 8.99 -29.93 24.53
N VAL A 318 10.27 -29.76 24.88
CA VAL A 318 11.24 -30.87 24.95
C VAL A 318 10.85 -31.88 26.02
N GLU A 319 10.36 -31.43 27.18
CA GLU A 319 9.84 -32.31 28.21
C GLU A 319 8.67 -33.18 27.69
N ALA A 320 7.68 -32.54 27.06
CA ALA A 320 6.52 -33.24 26.50
C ALA A 320 6.95 -34.19 25.36
N PHE A 321 7.85 -33.76 24.48
CA PHE A 321 8.42 -34.59 23.43
C PHE A 321 9.11 -35.84 23.97
N ASN A 322 9.77 -35.79 25.13
CA ASN A 322 10.42 -36.96 25.69
C ASN A 322 9.45 -37.92 26.40
N LYS A 323 8.32 -37.41 26.90
CA LYS A 323 7.41 -38.16 27.77
C LYS A 323 6.12 -38.64 27.08
N LEU A 324 5.67 -37.98 26.01
CA LEU A 324 4.47 -38.38 25.27
C LEU A 324 4.64 -39.75 24.60
N ALA A 325 3.63 -40.60 24.66
CA ALA A 325 3.65 -41.88 23.94
C ALA A 325 3.48 -41.64 22.43
N ILE A 326 4.16 -42.45 21.61
CA ILE A 326 3.98 -42.50 20.15
C ILE A 326 3.88 -43.96 19.70
N PRO A 327 3.18 -44.24 18.57
CA PRO A 327 3.16 -45.56 17.97
C PRO A 327 4.57 -46.11 17.72
N GLU A 328 4.74 -47.42 17.83
CA GLU A 328 6.05 -48.09 17.65
C GLU A 328 6.68 -47.75 16.29
N ALA A 329 5.87 -47.66 15.24
CA ALA A 329 6.29 -47.29 13.89
C ALA A 329 6.94 -45.88 13.80
N MET A 330 6.63 -44.99 14.74
CA MET A 330 7.15 -43.60 14.78
C MET A 330 8.41 -43.46 15.65
N GLN A 331 8.76 -44.48 16.46
CA GLN A 331 9.93 -44.45 17.34
C GLN A 331 11.26 -44.19 16.60
N PRO A 332 11.51 -44.74 15.39
CA PRO A 332 12.72 -44.42 14.64
C PRO A 332 12.84 -42.93 14.28
N TYR A 333 11.73 -42.26 13.99
CA TYR A 333 11.72 -40.82 13.73
C TYR A 333 12.01 -40.01 15.01
N ARG A 334 11.42 -40.40 16.15
CA ARG A 334 11.76 -39.81 17.45
C ARG A 334 13.25 -39.95 17.76
N ALA A 335 13.85 -41.12 17.51
CA ALA A 335 15.29 -41.32 17.72
C ALA A 335 16.16 -40.39 16.86
N LYS A 336 15.80 -40.19 15.58
CA LYS A 336 16.49 -39.24 14.69
C LYS A 336 16.38 -37.79 15.16
N ILE A 337 15.23 -37.39 15.71
CA ILE A 337 15.06 -36.05 16.30
C ILE A 337 16.00 -35.88 17.48
N VAL A 338 16.05 -36.86 18.40
CA VAL A 338 16.95 -36.86 19.57
C VAL A 338 18.42 -36.78 19.13
N GLU A 339 18.81 -37.57 18.14
CA GLU A 339 20.16 -37.54 17.55
C GLU A 339 20.49 -36.13 17.01
N ALA A 340 19.57 -35.50 16.27
CA ALA A 340 19.76 -34.16 15.73
C ALA A 340 19.89 -33.05 16.81
N GLN A 341 19.29 -33.26 17.99
CA GLN A 341 19.39 -32.34 19.13
C GLN A 341 20.69 -32.48 19.94
N THR A 342 21.46 -33.55 19.73
CA THR A 342 22.63 -33.89 20.54
C THR A 342 23.93 -33.43 19.85
N PRO A 343 24.91 -32.78 20.53
CA PRO A 343 26.29 -32.83 20.05
C PRO A 343 26.99 -34.14 20.51
N PRO A 344 27.82 -34.80 19.68
CA PRO A 344 29.06 -35.37 20.19
C PRO A 344 29.95 -34.20 20.62
N LEU A 345 30.45 -34.27 21.85
CA LEU A 345 31.27 -33.23 22.47
C LEU A 345 32.55 -32.94 21.65
N VAL A 346 32.87 -31.66 21.46
CA VAL A 346 34.25 -31.20 21.66
C VAL A 346 34.31 -30.63 23.06
N VAL A 347 34.74 -31.46 24.02
CA VAL A 347 35.17 -30.97 25.34
C VAL A 347 36.54 -30.34 25.13
N ASN A 348 36.63 -29.01 25.28
CA ASN A 348 37.87 -28.40 25.74
C ASN A 348 37.55 -27.76 27.09
N SER A 349 37.88 -28.49 28.15
CA SER A 349 38.11 -27.93 29.49
C SER A 349 39.59 -27.52 29.61
N PRO A 350 39.92 -26.62 30.54
CA PRO A 350 40.90 -25.57 30.33
C PRO A 350 42.34 -26.07 30.51
N SER A 351 43.24 -25.62 29.64
CA SER A 351 44.68 -25.68 29.89
C SER A 351 45.25 -24.27 29.78
N ILE A 352 45.77 -23.84 30.92
CA ILE A 352 46.54 -22.64 31.18
C ILE A 352 47.67 -22.52 30.15
N ILE A 353 47.77 -21.40 29.44
CA ILE A 353 49.04 -20.99 28.83
C ILE A 353 49.40 -19.61 29.36
N SER A 354 50.31 -19.65 30.34
CA SER A 354 51.08 -18.54 30.87
C SER A 354 52.12 -18.07 29.85
N MET A 355 52.34 -16.76 29.80
CA MET A 355 53.36 -16.10 28.99
C MET A 355 54.79 -16.46 29.40
N SER A 356 55.73 -16.49 28.44
CA SER A 356 57.04 -15.78 28.49
C SER A 356 57.88 -15.95 27.20
N PRO A 357 58.89 -15.07 26.93
CA PRO A 357 59.29 -14.62 25.59
C PRO A 357 60.75 -15.01 25.18
N PRO A 358 61.47 -14.26 24.31
CA PRO A 358 61.96 -14.67 22.98
C PRO A 358 63.47 -15.07 22.93
N THR A 359 63.96 -15.71 21.85
CA THR A 359 65.33 -15.43 21.34
C THR A 359 65.59 -15.86 19.89
N LEU A 360 66.46 -15.05 19.27
CA LEU A 360 66.97 -14.96 17.91
C LEU A 360 67.88 -16.12 17.46
N VAL A 361 68.03 -16.28 16.13
CA VAL A 361 69.35 -16.31 15.47
C VAL A 361 69.30 -15.60 14.08
N SER A 362 70.26 -14.69 13.90
CA SER A 362 70.80 -14.01 12.70
C SER A 362 70.90 -14.85 11.42
N GLY A 363 71.00 -14.35 10.18
CA GLY A 363 71.30 -13.01 9.65
C GLY A 363 72.11 -13.18 8.35
N ASN A 364 71.77 -12.39 7.31
CA ASN A 364 72.64 -11.77 6.28
C ASN A 364 71.93 -11.56 4.93
N ALA A 365 72.04 -10.33 4.42
CA ALA A 365 71.58 -9.80 3.12
C ALA A 365 72.73 -9.94 2.05
N PRO A 366 72.69 -9.36 0.82
CA PRO A 366 71.66 -8.54 0.13
C PRO A 366 71.51 -8.74 -1.42
N ARG A 367 70.48 -8.07 -2.01
CA ARG A 367 70.36 -7.39 -3.35
C ARG A 367 70.55 -8.16 -4.69
N ALA A 368 69.59 -8.02 -5.64
CA ALA A 368 69.71 -7.32 -6.95
C ALA A 368 68.80 -7.85 -8.09
N GLU A 369 68.13 -6.89 -8.78
CA GLU A 369 67.87 -6.74 -10.24
C GLU A 369 66.84 -7.57 -11.05
N ALA A 370 65.72 -6.88 -11.35
CA ALA A 370 65.06 -6.55 -12.64
C ALA A 370 64.97 -7.52 -13.87
N SER A 371 63.70 -7.85 -14.22
CA SER A 371 63.00 -7.95 -15.54
C SER A 371 63.54 -8.92 -16.63
N PRO A 372 62.72 -9.56 -17.54
CA PRO A 372 61.57 -8.95 -18.25
C PRO A 372 60.39 -9.87 -18.78
N THR A 373 59.33 -9.20 -19.25
CA THR A 373 58.44 -9.48 -20.43
C THR A 373 57.67 -10.80 -20.67
N THR A 374 56.33 -10.67 -20.54
CA THR A 374 55.22 -10.93 -21.50
C THR A 374 55.05 -12.27 -22.24
N SER A 375 53.87 -12.89 -22.09
CA SER A 375 52.79 -12.97 -23.13
C SER A 375 51.46 -13.52 -22.58
N ALA A 376 50.35 -12.97 -23.13
CA ALA A 376 48.89 -13.05 -22.88
C ALA A 376 48.27 -14.44 -22.56
N VAL A 377 47.09 -14.56 -21.92
CA VAL A 377 45.72 -14.13 -22.34
C VAL A 377 44.80 -13.77 -21.15
N SER A 378 43.88 -12.82 -21.37
CA SER A 378 42.98 -12.16 -20.40
C SER A 378 41.68 -12.91 -20.06
N ALA A 379 41.17 -12.67 -18.84
CA ALA A 379 39.75 -12.66 -18.51
C ALA A 379 39.50 -11.59 -17.42
N ALA A 380 38.44 -10.81 -17.59
CA ALA A 380 38.16 -9.52 -16.94
C ALA A 380 37.76 -9.61 -15.45
N PRO A 381 37.80 -8.50 -14.68
CA PRO A 381 37.51 -8.47 -13.23
C PRO A 381 36.01 -8.33 -12.92
N LEU A 382 35.57 -9.00 -11.85
CA LEU A 382 34.25 -8.82 -11.21
C LEU A 382 34.13 -7.42 -10.56
N PRO A 383 33.00 -6.70 -10.69
CA PRO A 383 32.82 -5.39 -10.07
C PRO A 383 32.25 -5.47 -8.64
N ALA A 384 32.39 -4.33 -7.96
CA ALA A 384 32.26 -4.07 -6.52
C ALA A 384 30.83 -4.05 -5.95
N SER A 385 30.77 -3.95 -4.61
CA SER A 385 29.61 -3.79 -3.70
C SER A 385 28.35 -3.11 -4.26
N THR A 386 27.16 -3.66 -4.00
CA THR A 386 25.88 -3.05 -4.40
C THR A 386 25.14 -2.39 -3.24
N SER A 387 25.52 -1.15 -2.93
CA SER A 387 24.63 -0.16 -2.30
C SER A 387 23.78 0.53 -3.39
N GLY A 388 22.45 0.53 -3.27
CA GLY A 388 21.56 1.14 -4.27
C GLY A 388 20.10 1.23 -3.83
N LYS A 389 19.38 2.25 -4.31
CA LYS A 389 17.95 2.48 -4.04
C LYS A 389 17.07 1.74 -5.04
N LEU A 390 15.78 1.54 -4.72
CA LEU A 390 14.82 1.00 -5.67
C LEU A 390 14.37 2.09 -6.65
N LEU A 391 14.39 1.74 -7.93
CA LEU A 391 13.95 2.55 -9.06
C LEU A 391 12.90 1.75 -9.83
N TYR A 392 11.92 2.44 -10.42
CA TYR A 392 10.80 1.82 -11.10
C TYR A 392 10.71 2.32 -12.53
N PHE A 393 10.33 1.45 -13.47
CA PHE A 393 10.29 1.78 -14.88
C PHE A 393 9.08 1.17 -15.57
N GLU A 394 8.51 1.94 -16.47
CA GLU A 394 7.58 1.49 -17.49
C GLU A 394 8.37 1.06 -18.73
N VAL A 395 8.22 -0.19 -19.15
CA VAL A 395 8.93 -0.78 -20.28
C VAL A 395 7.91 -1.26 -21.32
N LEU A 396 8.03 -0.76 -22.54
CA LEU A 396 7.34 -1.32 -23.70
C LEU A 396 8.29 -2.29 -24.40
N LEU A 397 7.95 -3.57 -24.39
CA LEU A 397 8.72 -4.59 -25.12
C LEU A 397 8.46 -4.50 -26.62
N THR A 398 9.44 -4.86 -27.44
CA THR A 398 9.32 -4.99 -28.91
C THR A 398 8.16 -5.90 -29.31
N ASP A 399 7.62 -5.74 -30.52
CA ASP A 399 6.55 -6.57 -31.09
C ASP A 399 7.05 -7.96 -31.54
N GLN A 400 8.36 -8.18 -31.58
CA GLN A 400 8.97 -9.45 -31.96
C GLN A 400 8.80 -10.51 -30.86
N SER A 401 7.96 -11.51 -31.12
CA SER A 401 7.64 -12.57 -30.15
C SER A 401 8.85 -13.37 -29.67
N SER A 402 9.86 -13.58 -30.51
CA SER A 402 11.10 -14.28 -30.12
C SER A 402 11.89 -13.50 -29.08
N LEU A 403 11.95 -12.17 -29.20
CA LEU A 403 12.62 -11.31 -28.24
C LEU A 403 11.79 -11.15 -26.97
N GLN A 404 10.46 -11.06 -27.05
CA GLN A 404 9.61 -11.10 -25.85
C GLN A 404 9.79 -12.40 -25.05
N ALA A 405 9.87 -13.54 -25.73
CA ALA A 405 10.11 -14.84 -25.08
C ALA A 405 11.52 -14.93 -24.46
N ASP A 406 12.51 -14.30 -25.09
CA ASP A 406 13.87 -14.21 -24.54
C ASP A 406 13.91 -13.28 -23.31
N TRP A 407 13.24 -12.12 -23.37
CA TRP A 407 13.07 -11.21 -22.24
C TRP A 407 12.44 -11.92 -21.04
N ALA A 408 11.33 -12.65 -21.25
CA ALA A 408 10.66 -13.38 -20.18
C ALA A 408 11.59 -14.38 -19.45
N LYS A 409 12.58 -14.93 -20.15
CA LYS A 409 13.56 -15.87 -19.59
C LYS A 409 14.78 -15.18 -18.98
N ARG A 410 15.22 -14.06 -19.55
CA ARG A 410 16.55 -13.48 -19.34
C ARG A 410 16.55 -12.04 -18.86
N ALA A 411 15.39 -11.45 -18.53
CA ALA A 411 15.31 -10.06 -18.07
C ALA A 411 16.29 -9.75 -16.92
N ASN A 412 16.48 -10.68 -15.97
CA ASN A 412 17.44 -10.53 -14.87
C ASN A 412 18.91 -10.47 -15.34
N GLU A 413 19.24 -11.08 -16.48
CA GLU A 413 20.58 -11.00 -17.10
C GLU A 413 20.71 -9.73 -17.94
N LEU A 414 19.63 -9.32 -18.61
CA LEU A 414 19.60 -8.19 -19.55
C LEU A 414 19.57 -6.84 -18.82
N VAL A 415 18.93 -6.78 -17.65
CA VAL A 415 18.79 -5.58 -16.83
C VAL A 415 19.48 -5.80 -15.49
N PRO A 416 20.74 -5.33 -15.34
CA PRO A 416 21.45 -5.46 -14.07
C PRO A 416 20.69 -4.82 -12.91
N GLY A 417 20.55 -5.57 -11.81
CA GLY A 417 19.84 -5.11 -10.61
C GLY A 417 18.31 -5.26 -10.68
N LEU A 418 17.75 -5.94 -11.68
CA LEU A 418 16.31 -6.22 -11.76
C LEU A 418 15.80 -6.94 -10.50
N ILE A 419 14.72 -6.41 -9.94
CA ILE A 419 13.98 -6.85 -8.74
C ILE A 419 12.58 -7.34 -9.12
N ASP A 420 11.89 -6.72 -10.04
CA ASP A 420 10.58 -7.26 -10.41
C ASP A 420 10.29 -6.96 -11.86
N GLN A 421 9.51 -7.83 -12.47
CA GLN A 421 8.84 -7.53 -13.72
C GLN A 421 7.40 -8.01 -13.65
N THR A 422 6.47 -7.08 -13.83
CA THR A 422 5.03 -7.34 -13.79
C THR A 422 4.41 -6.88 -15.10
N ALA A 423 3.72 -7.78 -15.81
CA ALA A 423 2.93 -7.38 -16.98
C ALA A 423 1.76 -6.49 -16.54
N LEU A 424 1.60 -5.32 -17.16
CA LEU A 424 0.56 -4.36 -16.75
C LEU A 424 -0.83 -4.72 -17.28
N PHE A 425 -0.90 -5.25 -18.51
CA PHE A 425 -2.16 -5.57 -19.19
C PHE A 425 -2.13 -6.97 -19.85
N PRO A 426 -1.87 -8.06 -19.10
CA PRO A 426 -1.64 -9.38 -19.68
C PRO A 426 -2.86 -9.93 -20.46
N MET A 427 -4.07 -9.44 -20.16
CA MET A 427 -5.32 -9.90 -20.76
C MET A 427 -5.91 -8.91 -21.79
N SER A 428 -5.22 -7.80 -22.06
CA SER A 428 -5.69 -6.77 -23.01
C SER A 428 -5.82 -7.36 -24.43
N GLN A 429 -6.81 -6.89 -25.19
CA GLN A 429 -6.91 -7.21 -26.61
C GLN A 429 -5.99 -6.33 -27.47
N GLU A 430 -5.55 -5.19 -26.94
CA GLU A 430 -4.63 -4.26 -27.60
C GLU A 430 -3.20 -4.83 -27.61
N PRO A 431 -2.60 -5.07 -28.80
CA PRO A 431 -1.26 -5.64 -28.89
C PRO A 431 -0.17 -4.80 -28.21
N VAL A 432 -0.29 -3.48 -28.20
CA VAL A 432 0.67 -2.58 -27.54
C VAL A 432 0.58 -2.73 -26.01
N ALA A 433 -0.63 -2.72 -25.44
CA ALA A 433 -0.82 -2.82 -24.00
C ALA A 433 -0.33 -4.16 -23.43
N ARG A 434 -0.54 -5.28 -24.14
CA ARG A 434 -0.03 -6.60 -23.71
C ARG A 434 1.48 -6.69 -23.57
N ARG A 435 2.23 -5.81 -24.24
CA ARG A 435 3.71 -5.76 -24.22
C ARG A 435 4.25 -4.81 -23.16
N MET A 436 3.38 -4.10 -22.43
CA MET A 436 3.79 -3.19 -21.37
C MET A 436 4.10 -3.99 -20.09
N VAL A 437 5.32 -3.80 -19.58
CA VAL A 437 5.84 -4.41 -18.37
C VAL A 437 6.31 -3.31 -17.45
N TYR A 438 6.00 -3.44 -16.16
CA TYR A 438 6.51 -2.58 -15.11
C TYR A 438 7.67 -3.30 -14.43
N VAL A 439 8.85 -2.66 -14.40
CA VAL A 439 10.05 -3.27 -13.82
C VAL A 439 10.57 -2.48 -12.63
N THR A 440 11.01 -3.20 -11.60
CA THR A 440 11.68 -2.63 -10.42
C THR A 440 13.16 -2.97 -10.51
N VAL A 441 14.05 -2.00 -10.34
CA VAL A 441 15.51 -2.18 -10.45
C VAL A 441 16.20 -1.54 -9.26
N ARG A 442 17.14 -2.25 -8.63
CA ARG A 442 17.98 -1.72 -7.55
C ARG A 442 19.25 -1.14 -8.14
N SER A 443 19.40 0.18 -8.07
CA SER A 443 20.58 0.87 -8.60
C SER A 443 20.83 2.20 -7.85
N SER A 444 22.08 2.62 -7.81
CA SER A 444 22.48 3.97 -7.39
C SER A 444 22.63 4.94 -8.58
N GLU A 445 22.46 4.45 -9.81
CA GLU A 445 22.56 5.25 -11.03
C GLU A 445 21.42 6.27 -11.17
N ASN A 446 21.66 7.25 -12.04
CA ASN A 446 20.64 8.17 -12.50
C ASN A 446 19.51 7.40 -13.21
N PRO A 447 18.23 7.53 -12.78
CA PRO A 447 17.13 6.78 -13.38
C PRO A 447 16.96 7.00 -14.89
N TRP A 448 17.21 8.20 -15.40
CA TRP A 448 17.13 8.47 -16.84
C TRP A 448 18.27 7.81 -17.62
N ALA A 449 19.48 7.74 -17.04
CA ALA A 449 20.60 7.04 -17.65
C ALA A 449 20.38 5.53 -17.69
N LEU A 450 19.82 4.98 -16.61
CA LEU A 450 19.44 3.56 -16.54
C LEU A 450 18.30 3.24 -17.51
N ALA A 451 17.28 4.10 -17.61
CA ALA A 451 16.21 3.95 -18.62
C ALA A 451 16.77 3.95 -20.04
N ALA A 452 17.73 4.82 -20.36
CA ALA A 452 18.38 4.85 -21.67
C ALA A 452 19.22 3.59 -21.96
N THR A 453 19.78 2.98 -20.92
CA THR A 453 20.51 1.71 -21.04
C THR A 453 19.55 0.56 -21.33
N ILE A 454 18.41 0.50 -20.61
CA ILE A 454 17.35 -0.50 -20.82
C ILE A 454 16.70 -0.32 -22.20
N GLU A 455 16.42 0.91 -22.62
CA GLU A 455 15.91 1.24 -23.96
C GLU A 455 16.89 0.80 -25.08
N GLY A 456 18.19 0.73 -24.80
CA GLY A 456 19.19 0.26 -25.76
C GLY A 456 19.18 -1.26 -26.02
N LEU A 457 18.42 -2.03 -25.24
CA LEU A 457 18.29 -3.48 -25.43
C LEU A 457 17.41 -3.77 -26.66
N PRO A 458 17.75 -4.76 -27.50
CA PRO A 458 16.93 -5.09 -28.68
C PRO A 458 15.52 -5.56 -28.32
N HIS A 459 15.30 -5.99 -27.07
CA HIS A 459 14.03 -6.43 -26.51
C HIS A 459 13.06 -5.29 -26.19
N VAL A 460 13.57 -4.06 -26.08
CA VAL A 460 12.84 -2.90 -25.56
C VAL A 460 12.61 -1.90 -26.67
N GLU A 461 11.36 -1.50 -26.84
CA GLU A 461 10.97 -0.44 -27.78
C GLU A 461 11.02 0.94 -27.10
N ALA A 462 10.64 1.01 -25.83
CA ALA A 462 10.76 2.21 -25.01
C ALA A 462 10.89 1.87 -23.52
N CYS A 463 11.65 2.68 -22.79
CA CYS A 463 11.76 2.59 -21.34
C CYS A 463 11.70 3.98 -20.71
N ARG A 464 10.87 4.14 -19.68
CA ARG A 464 10.74 5.40 -18.93
C ARG A 464 10.75 5.13 -17.44
N PRO A 465 11.48 5.92 -16.64
CA PRO A 465 11.41 5.79 -15.20
C PRO A 465 10.08 6.32 -14.68
N ASP A 466 9.46 5.61 -13.73
CA ASP A 466 8.30 6.08 -12.97
C ASP A 466 8.80 7.02 -11.87
N LEU A 467 9.06 8.27 -12.27
CA LEU A 467 9.50 9.32 -11.38
C LEU A 467 8.33 10.15 -10.87
N GLN A 468 8.55 10.75 -9.70
CA GLN A 468 7.67 11.77 -9.19
C GLN A 468 7.68 12.99 -10.12
N SER A 469 6.50 13.33 -10.62
CA SER A 469 6.23 14.63 -11.24
C SER A 469 5.33 15.43 -10.31
N LEU A 470 5.60 16.73 -10.17
CA LEU A 470 4.75 17.60 -9.37
C LEU A 470 3.52 17.98 -10.19
N THR A 471 2.33 17.75 -9.63
CA THR A 471 1.05 18.20 -10.20
C THR A 471 0.41 19.29 -9.34
N ASP A 472 1.25 20.06 -8.65
CA ASP A 472 0.93 21.24 -7.85
C ASP A 472 -0.05 21.04 -6.70
N ILE A 473 0.42 20.45 -5.59
CA ILE A 473 0.05 20.99 -4.29
C ILE A 473 1.20 20.98 -3.27
N GLY A 474 2.03 22.02 -3.30
CA GLY A 474 3.02 22.23 -2.25
C GLY A 474 4.09 23.27 -2.54
N ARG A 475 3.86 24.52 -2.11
CA ARG A 475 4.96 25.45 -1.83
C ARG A 475 5.56 25.12 -0.46
N ASN A 476 6.89 25.07 -0.40
CA ASN A 476 7.64 25.41 0.80
C ASN A 476 8.91 26.17 0.37
N SER A 477 8.93 27.47 0.62
CA SER A 477 10.15 28.23 0.92
C SER A 477 9.77 29.61 1.43
N ALA A 478 10.26 29.96 2.61
CA ALA A 478 10.07 31.23 3.27
C ALA A 478 10.42 32.44 2.38
N ALA A 479 9.50 33.41 2.21
CA ALA A 479 9.80 34.83 1.97
C ALA A 479 8.50 35.68 1.88
N THR A 480 8.41 36.66 2.78
CA THR A 480 7.84 38.03 2.70
C THR A 480 6.60 38.34 1.83
N GLU A 481 5.60 38.89 2.53
CA GLU A 481 4.50 39.79 2.10
C GLU A 481 4.58 40.36 0.66
N ALA A 482 3.75 39.83 -0.24
CA ALA A 482 2.96 40.57 -1.24
C ALA A 482 2.11 39.62 -2.10
N THR A 483 0.78 39.75 -1.97
CA THR A 483 -0.29 39.33 -2.91
C THR A 483 -0.16 37.93 -3.54
N ILE A 484 -0.52 36.89 -2.80
CA ILE A 484 -0.57 35.51 -3.30
C ILE A 484 -2.01 34.99 -3.14
N ARG A 485 -2.70 34.70 -4.26
CA ARG A 485 -3.94 33.91 -4.25
C ARG A 485 -3.55 32.43 -4.25
N ILE A 486 -3.84 31.72 -3.15
CA ILE A 486 -3.47 30.31 -2.95
C ILE A 486 -4.72 29.42 -3.01
N THR A 487 -4.74 28.52 -4.00
CA THR A 487 -5.64 27.36 -4.21
C THR A 487 -5.78 26.40 -3.00
N GLU A 488 -6.94 25.85 -2.62
CA GLU A 488 -7.26 24.88 -1.53
C GLU A 488 -6.87 25.27 -0.07
N SER A 489 -6.08 26.32 0.13
CA SER A 489 -5.17 26.39 1.29
C SER A 489 -5.48 27.40 2.41
N GLU A 490 -6.41 28.35 2.28
CA GLU A 490 -6.56 29.38 3.35
C GLU A 490 -7.57 29.08 4.46
N PHE A 491 -8.48 28.11 4.32
CA PHE A 491 -9.43 27.76 5.40
C PHE A 491 -9.23 26.37 6.02
N VAL A 492 -8.83 25.36 5.22
CA VAL A 492 -8.73 23.98 5.70
C VAL A 492 -7.44 23.73 6.51
N ILE A 493 -6.43 24.59 6.37
CA ILE A 493 -5.10 24.40 6.99
C ILE A 493 -4.95 25.17 8.32
N ASN A 494 -5.74 26.23 8.55
CA ASN A 494 -5.53 27.17 9.66
C ASN A 494 -6.29 26.85 10.96
N ASN A 495 -6.50 25.56 11.26
CA ASN A 495 -6.82 24.97 12.58
C ASN A 495 -8.05 24.08 12.72
N GLY A 496 -8.77 23.70 11.65
CA GLY A 496 -9.94 22.82 11.81
C GLY A 496 -10.92 23.37 12.86
N THR A 497 -11.07 24.69 12.88
CA THR A 497 -12.13 25.44 13.56
C THR A 497 -12.59 26.47 12.54
N ALA A 498 -13.26 26.02 11.49
CA ALA A 498 -13.95 26.95 10.61
C ALA A 498 -15.24 27.33 11.34
N GLU A 499 -15.27 28.54 11.91
CA GLU A 499 -16.57 29.19 12.03
C GLU A 499 -17.22 29.20 10.62
N PRO A 500 -18.53 28.96 10.52
CA PRO A 500 -19.23 28.90 9.23
C PRO A 500 -18.98 30.18 8.44
N ASN A 501 -18.12 30.15 7.42
CA ASN A 501 -17.79 31.31 6.59
C ASN A 501 -18.91 31.66 5.59
N GLU A 502 -20.15 31.31 5.91
CA GLU A 502 -21.33 31.53 5.07
C GLU A 502 -21.58 33.01 4.81
N GLU A 503 -21.24 33.88 5.76
CA GLU A 503 -21.26 35.33 5.55
C GLU A 503 -20.33 35.74 4.40
N LYS A 504 -19.08 35.26 4.40
CA LYS A 504 -18.10 35.52 3.33
C LYS A 504 -18.55 34.94 1.98
N PHE A 505 -19.13 33.74 1.99
CA PHE A 505 -19.73 33.16 0.78
C PHE A 505 -20.84 34.05 0.22
N LEU A 506 -21.73 34.55 1.08
CA LEU A 506 -22.83 35.44 0.67
C LEU A 506 -22.34 36.84 0.27
N GLU A 507 -21.25 37.34 0.86
CA GLU A 507 -20.61 38.58 0.42
C GLU A 507 -20.06 38.44 -1.02
N ASN A 508 -19.39 37.33 -1.30
CA ASN A 508 -18.78 37.07 -2.60
C ASN A 508 -19.83 36.72 -3.67
N TRP A 509 -20.77 35.83 -3.32
CA TRP A 509 -21.64 35.15 -4.28
C TRP A 509 -23.12 35.35 -4.02
N GLY A 510 -23.51 36.06 -2.96
CA GLY A 510 -24.92 36.22 -2.58
C GLY A 510 -25.76 36.80 -3.71
N LYS A 511 -25.19 37.65 -4.57
CA LYS A 511 -25.88 38.24 -5.74
C LYS A 511 -25.75 37.44 -7.04
N SER A 512 -25.01 36.32 -7.01
CA SER A 512 -24.78 35.49 -8.19
C SER A 512 -26.07 34.81 -8.65
N ILE A 513 -26.13 34.52 -9.95
CA ILE A 513 -27.34 33.95 -10.58
C ILE A 513 -27.75 32.63 -9.93
N GLN A 514 -26.78 31.75 -9.65
CA GLN A 514 -27.08 30.43 -9.11
C GLN A 514 -27.43 30.44 -7.63
N VAL A 515 -26.81 31.33 -6.84
CA VAL A 515 -27.19 31.51 -5.43
C VAL A 515 -28.56 32.14 -5.29
N GLN A 516 -28.89 33.15 -6.11
CA GLN A 516 -30.23 33.75 -6.13
C GLN A 516 -31.30 32.75 -6.57
N ALA A 517 -31.01 31.94 -7.60
CA ALA A 517 -31.90 30.85 -8.02
C ALA A 517 -32.12 29.84 -6.89
N ALA A 518 -31.06 29.47 -6.16
CA ALA A 518 -31.19 28.55 -5.02
C ALA A 518 -32.01 29.16 -3.87
N LEU A 519 -31.73 30.41 -3.49
CA LEU A 519 -32.45 31.14 -2.42
C LEU A 519 -33.94 31.31 -2.70
N SER A 520 -34.35 31.36 -3.97
CA SER A 520 -35.77 31.40 -4.33
C SER A 520 -36.56 30.17 -3.88
N ASN A 521 -35.87 29.06 -3.59
CA ASN A 521 -36.44 27.79 -3.09
C ASN A 521 -36.48 27.70 -1.55
N GLY A 522 -36.13 28.77 -0.84
CA GLY A 522 -36.24 28.87 0.63
C GLY A 522 -34.94 29.22 1.34
N ALA A 523 -35.06 29.57 2.62
CA ALA A 523 -33.91 29.90 3.47
C ALA A 523 -32.97 28.69 3.64
N GLY A 524 -31.65 28.92 3.60
CA GLY A 524 -30.63 27.86 3.70
C GLY A 524 -30.29 27.19 2.36
N ARG A 525 -31.03 27.47 1.29
CA ARG A 525 -30.81 26.87 -0.04
C ARG A 525 -29.61 27.43 -0.79
N GLN A 526 -28.98 28.52 -0.35
CA GLN A 526 -27.72 29.00 -0.92
C GLN A 526 -26.62 27.91 -0.95
N ARG A 527 -26.62 26.99 0.02
CA ARG A 527 -25.70 25.83 0.09
C ARG A 527 -25.91 24.81 -1.04
N TRP A 528 -27.04 24.91 -1.75
CA TRP A 528 -27.46 24.05 -2.86
C TRP A 528 -27.31 24.74 -4.21
N TRP A 529 -26.58 25.85 -4.30
CA TRP A 529 -26.45 26.61 -5.55
C TRP A 529 -25.97 25.77 -6.74
N HIS A 530 -25.12 24.77 -6.52
CA HIS A 530 -24.64 23.87 -7.58
C HIS A 530 -25.76 23.01 -8.18
N TRP A 531 -26.83 22.67 -7.43
CA TRP A 531 -28.02 22.00 -7.97
C TRP A 531 -28.80 22.91 -8.92
N SER A 532 -28.97 24.18 -8.53
CA SER A 532 -29.54 25.19 -9.43
C SER A 532 -28.71 25.32 -10.70
N ALA A 533 -27.39 25.34 -10.55
CA ALA A 533 -26.49 25.44 -11.67
C ALA A 533 -26.73 24.27 -12.63
N ILE A 534 -26.66 23.01 -12.18
CA ILE A 534 -26.81 21.86 -13.08
C ILE A 534 -28.25 21.56 -13.54
N ASN A 535 -29.17 22.51 -13.35
CA ASN A 535 -30.60 22.40 -13.67
C ASN A 535 -31.25 21.16 -13.06
N TRP A 536 -30.93 20.85 -11.80
CA TRP A 536 -31.55 19.78 -11.04
C TRP A 536 -32.57 20.37 -10.06
N THR A 537 -33.77 20.67 -10.56
CA THR A 537 -34.70 21.63 -9.93
C THR A 537 -35.92 21.02 -9.25
N ASN A 538 -35.89 19.74 -8.88
CA ASN A 538 -36.96 19.16 -8.08
C ASN A 538 -36.43 18.60 -6.75
N LEU A 539 -36.06 19.52 -5.84
CA LEU A 539 -35.57 19.22 -4.49
C LEU A 539 -36.53 18.32 -3.67
N ASN A 540 -37.77 18.16 -4.12
CA ASN A 540 -38.82 17.36 -3.47
C ASN A 540 -39.43 16.25 -4.36
N GLN A 541 -39.07 16.13 -5.65
CA GLN A 541 -39.68 15.16 -6.58
C GLN A 541 -38.64 14.60 -7.57
N GLY A 542 -37.78 13.70 -7.09
CA GLY A 542 -37.00 12.79 -7.92
C GLY A 542 -36.33 13.35 -9.19
N VAL A 543 -36.16 12.47 -10.17
CA VAL A 543 -35.67 12.83 -11.51
C VAL A 543 -36.80 13.55 -12.26
N PRO A 544 -36.57 14.74 -12.83
CA PRO A 544 -37.61 15.48 -13.55
C PRO A 544 -38.25 14.67 -14.69
N ASP A 545 -39.55 14.87 -14.91
CA ASP A 545 -40.33 14.30 -16.03
C ASP A 545 -40.44 12.77 -16.11
N LEU A 546 -40.23 12.04 -15.01
CA LEU A 546 -40.55 10.61 -14.92
C LEU A 546 -41.89 10.35 -14.23
N THR A 547 -42.67 9.43 -14.78
CA THR A 547 -43.80 8.81 -14.06
C THR A 547 -43.29 8.01 -12.85
N GLU A 548 -44.16 7.76 -11.86
CA GLU A 548 -43.79 6.94 -10.69
C GLU A 548 -43.26 5.55 -11.08
N ASP A 549 -43.81 4.96 -12.14
CA ASP A 549 -43.38 3.65 -12.66
C ASP A 549 -42.00 3.72 -13.32
N GLU A 550 -41.75 4.72 -14.17
CA GLU A 550 -40.43 4.94 -14.80
C GLU A 550 -39.35 5.22 -13.75
N PHE A 551 -39.70 6.00 -12.73
CA PHE A 551 -38.81 6.30 -11.62
C PHE A 551 -38.50 5.04 -10.78
N ARG A 552 -39.50 4.19 -10.51
CA ARG A 552 -39.28 2.89 -9.85
C ARG A 552 -38.31 2.00 -10.64
N GLN A 553 -38.51 1.89 -11.95
CA GLN A 553 -37.61 1.11 -12.82
C GLN A 553 -36.20 1.70 -12.89
N LEU A 554 -36.07 3.03 -12.91
CA LEU A 554 -34.77 3.70 -12.83
C LEU A 554 -34.03 3.32 -11.54
N ARG A 555 -34.73 3.37 -10.39
CA ARG A 555 -34.15 3.01 -9.09
C ARG A 555 -33.71 1.54 -9.03
N GLU A 556 -34.52 0.62 -9.55
CA GLU A 556 -34.16 -0.81 -9.61
C GLU A 556 -32.90 -1.05 -10.45
N ARG A 557 -32.76 -0.33 -11.58
CA ARG A 557 -31.56 -0.40 -12.42
C ARG A 557 -30.33 0.18 -11.74
N LEU A 558 -30.45 1.37 -11.15
CA LEU A 558 -29.35 2.00 -10.40
C LEU A 558 -28.81 1.09 -9.29
N ALA A 559 -29.69 0.38 -8.58
CA ALA A 559 -29.29 -0.54 -7.51
C ALA A 559 -28.45 -1.75 -7.99
N GLN A 560 -28.48 -2.07 -9.29
CA GLN A 560 -27.69 -3.14 -9.90
C GLN A 560 -26.38 -2.65 -10.51
N MET A 561 -26.25 -1.35 -10.72
CA MET A 561 -25.08 -0.74 -11.36
C MET A 561 -23.95 -0.48 -10.36
N ARG A 562 -22.72 -0.40 -10.86
CA ARG A 562 -21.52 -0.18 -10.03
C ARG A 562 -20.89 1.18 -10.32
N LEU A 563 -20.96 2.07 -9.34
CA LEU A 563 -20.27 3.37 -9.34
C LEU A 563 -19.04 3.30 -8.45
N ILE A 564 -17.87 3.62 -9.00
CA ILE A 564 -16.58 3.51 -8.30
C ILE A 564 -15.93 4.88 -8.16
N GLN A 565 -15.43 5.20 -6.97
CA GLN A 565 -14.64 6.39 -6.69
C GLN A 565 -13.17 6.02 -6.54
N LEU A 566 -12.29 6.57 -7.37
CA LEU A 566 -10.84 6.46 -7.20
C LEU A 566 -10.35 7.74 -6.53
N ASP A 567 -10.12 7.66 -5.21
CA ASP A 567 -9.78 8.84 -4.41
C ASP A 567 -8.84 8.49 -3.24
N THR A 568 -8.76 9.35 -2.22
CA THR A 568 -7.90 9.15 -1.04
C THR A 568 -8.44 8.16 -0.01
N GLY A 569 -9.56 7.52 -0.33
CA GLY A 569 -10.37 6.76 0.61
C GLY A 569 -11.59 7.52 1.10
N TYR A 570 -12.24 7.03 2.15
CA TYR A 570 -13.46 7.65 2.72
C TYR A 570 -13.39 7.76 4.25
N SER A 571 -14.28 8.54 4.86
CA SER A 571 -14.41 8.60 6.33
C SER A 571 -15.81 8.20 6.80
N ASP A 572 -15.93 8.00 8.11
CA ASP A 572 -17.17 7.70 8.85
C ASP A 572 -18.10 8.92 9.00
N HIS A 573 -17.86 10.01 8.28
CA HIS A 573 -18.66 11.22 8.35
C HIS A 573 -20.12 10.90 7.99
N SER A 574 -21.06 11.20 8.89
CA SER A 574 -22.48 10.83 8.81
C SER A 574 -23.13 11.21 7.50
N LYS A 575 -22.73 12.36 6.95
CA LYS A 575 -23.15 12.84 5.62
C LYS A 575 -22.99 11.79 4.52
N VAL A 576 -21.98 10.92 4.54
CA VAL A 576 -21.69 9.96 3.46
C VAL A 576 -21.66 8.51 3.90
N ALA A 577 -21.61 8.23 5.21
CA ALA A 577 -21.42 6.89 5.77
C ALA A 577 -22.41 5.86 5.20
N ASP A 578 -23.70 6.19 5.13
CA ASP A 578 -24.75 5.29 4.62
C ASP A 578 -24.75 5.16 3.08
N GLY A 579 -24.00 6.03 2.40
CA GLY A 579 -23.91 6.12 0.95
C GLY A 579 -22.87 5.19 0.34
N TYR A 580 -21.93 4.66 1.12
CA TYR A 580 -20.88 3.79 0.61
C TYR A 580 -21.30 2.31 0.51
N ASN A 581 -20.66 1.59 -0.40
CA ASN A 581 -20.65 0.14 -0.48
C ASN A 581 -19.27 -0.36 -0.05
N THR A 582 -19.09 -0.53 1.25
CA THR A 582 -17.85 -0.99 1.89
C THR A 582 -17.64 -2.50 1.79
N ASP A 583 -18.62 -3.27 1.29
CA ASP A 583 -18.41 -4.71 1.07
C ASP A 583 -17.51 -4.98 -0.17
N LEU A 584 -17.40 -3.98 -1.05
CA LEU A 584 -16.68 -4.04 -2.32
C LEU A 584 -15.56 -3.01 -2.41
N ASP A 585 -15.27 -2.29 -1.34
CA ASP A 585 -14.18 -1.31 -1.32
C ASP A 585 -12.81 -2.00 -1.38
N PHE A 586 -11.79 -1.20 -1.70
CA PHE A 586 -10.43 -1.71 -1.79
C PHE A 586 -9.40 -0.59 -1.63
N ASP A 587 -8.37 -0.83 -0.84
CA ASP A 587 -7.19 0.01 -0.75
C ASP A 587 -6.05 -0.54 -1.60
N PHE A 588 -5.68 0.18 -2.66
CA PHE A 588 -4.55 -0.18 -3.54
C PHE A 588 -3.19 0.29 -3.01
N ILE A 589 -3.16 1.00 -1.87
CA ILE A 589 -1.96 1.43 -1.18
C ILE A 589 -1.48 0.35 -0.24
N ASP A 590 -2.37 -0.06 0.66
CA ASP A 590 -2.10 -1.08 1.66
C ASP A 590 -2.42 -2.49 1.13
N ASP A 591 -2.98 -2.55 -0.09
CA ASP A 591 -3.53 -3.74 -0.73
C ASP A 591 -4.50 -4.34 0.27
N ASP A 592 -5.66 -3.77 0.58
CA ASP A 592 -6.64 -4.40 1.48
C ASP A 592 -8.09 -4.14 1.08
N ASN A 593 -9.05 -4.78 1.74
CA ASN A 593 -10.47 -4.52 1.52
C ASN A 593 -11.00 -3.49 2.54
N ASP A 594 -10.24 -2.42 2.77
CA ASP A 594 -10.67 -1.29 3.60
C ASP A 594 -10.16 0.03 3.00
N ALA A 595 -10.99 0.67 2.18
CA ALA A 595 -10.61 1.95 1.57
C ALA A 595 -10.76 3.15 2.52
N GLN A 596 -10.90 2.94 3.84
CA GLN A 596 -11.08 4.04 4.79
C GLN A 596 -9.81 4.91 4.88
N ASP A 597 -10.01 6.23 4.83
CA ASP A 597 -8.96 7.23 4.96
C ASP A 597 -8.44 7.24 6.41
N GLU A 598 -7.13 7.05 6.59
CA GLU A 598 -6.47 7.13 7.88
C GLU A 598 -6.70 8.52 8.49
N ARG A 599 -7.31 8.58 9.68
CA ARG A 599 -7.58 9.84 10.38
C ARG A 599 -6.33 10.71 10.43
N ALA A 600 -6.46 11.94 9.91
CA ALA A 600 -5.38 12.89 9.66
C ALA A 600 -4.25 12.83 10.70
N SER A 601 -3.16 12.16 10.36
CA SER A 601 -1.92 12.24 11.11
C SER A 601 -1.18 13.52 10.73
N VAL A 602 -0.38 14.05 11.66
CA VAL A 602 0.32 15.32 11.49
C VAL A 602 1.26 15.26 10.27
N GLY A 603 0.90 15.93 9.18
CA GLY A 603 1.73 16.08 7.97
C GLY A 603 1.07 15.65 6.65
N ILE A 604 -0.11 15.01 6.68
CA ILE A 604 -0.84 14.65 5.45
C ILE A 604 -1.53 15.90 4.87
N LYS A 605 -1.35 16.13 3.56
CA LYS A 605 -2.05 17.21 2.83
C LYS A 605 -3.40 16.71 2.31
N PHE A 606 -4.47 17.48 2.56
CA PHE A 606 -5.85 17.22 2.09
C PHE A 606 -6.52 15.94 2.62
N PRO A 607 -6.55 15.74 3.95
CA PRO A 607 -7.29 14.62 4.52
C PRO A 607 -8.78 14.68 4.11
N TYR A 608 -9.43 13.53 4.04
CA TYR A 608 -10.86 13.40 3.76
C TYR A 608 -11.27 14.00 2.40
N HIS A 609 -10.39 13.99 1.41
CA HIS A 609 -10.73 14.45 0.06
C HIS A 609 -11.81 13.56 -0.57
N GLY A 610 -11.66 12.23 -0.50
CA GLY A 610 -12.69 11.32 -1.00
C GLY A 610 -14.04 11.46 -0.29
N THR A 611 -14.06 11.73 1.02
CA THR A 611 -15.30 12.06 1.76
C THR A 611 -16.01 13.30 1.19
N ARG A 612 -15.25 14.36 0.90
CA ARG A 612 -15.78 15.61 0.34
C ARG A 612 -16.35 15.42 -1.06
N THR A 613 -15.67 14.65 -1.91
CA THR A 613 -16.14 14.40 -3.29
C THR A 613 -17.31 13.42 -3.33
N ALA A 614 -17.32 12.41 -2.45
CA ALA A 614 -18.41 11.47 -2.29
C ALA A 614 -19.72 12.13 -1.84
N SER A 615 -19.68 13.21 -1.05
CA SER A 615 -20.89 13.89 -0.58
C SER A 615 -21.73 14.48 -1.71
N LEU A 616 -21.11 14.79 -2.85
CA LEU A 616 -21.79 15.30 -4.04
C LEU A 616 -22.49 14.18 -4.83
N VAL A 617 -22.17 12.92 -4.52
CA VAL A 617 -22.77 11.72 -5.12
C VAL A 617 -23.81 11.11 -4.18
N VAL A 618 -23.39 10.74 -2.97
CA VAL A 618 -24.17 9.93 -2.02
C VAL A 618 -24.40 10.61 -0.67
N GLY A 619 -24.24 11.95 -0.60
CA GLY A 619 -24.46 12.73 0.62
C GLY A 619 -25.91 12.69 1.11
N GLY A 620 -26.15 12.10 2.28
CA GLY A 620 -27.42 12.09 3.02
C GLY A 620 -27.55 13.28 3.97
N SER A 621 -28.23 13.10 5.11
CA SER A 621 -28.34 14.10 6.17
C SER A 621 -27.22 13.98 7.20
N LEU A 622 -26.91 15.07 7.92
CA LEU A 622 -26.04 14.98 9.09
C LEU A 622 -26.74 14.21 10.22
N ALA A 623 -25.97 13.46 11.02
CA ALA A 623 -26.51 12.69 12.15
C ALA A 623 -27.22 13.58 13.19
N ASP A 624 -26.72 14.80 13.40
CA ASP A 624 -27.44 15.81 14.18
C ASP A 624 -28.51 16.49 13.30
N ALA A 625 -29.71 15.91 13.29
CA ALA A 625 -30.88 16.43 12.58
C ALA A 625 -31.34 17.82 13.06
N THR A 626 -30.76 18.35 14.15
CA THR A 626 -31.01 19.72 14.64
C THR A 626 -29.96 20.73 14.18
N SER A 627 -28.91 20.26 13.51
CA SER A 627 -27.82 21.09 13.04
C SER A 627 -28.31 22.09 12.00
N LYS A 628 -28.26 23.39 12.35
CA LYS A 628 -28.46 24.51 11.42
C LYS A 628 -27.43 24.54 10.27
N LEU A 629 -26.42 23.66 10.32
CA LEU A 629 -25.34 23.54 9.35
C LEU A 629 -25.58 22.42 8.33
N ASP A 630 -26.65 21.62 8.46
CA ASP A 630 -26.98 20.64 7.41
C ASP A 630 -27.30 21.38 6.10
N GLY A 631 -26.77 20.88 4.99
CA GLY A 631 -26.79 21.55 3.70
C GLY A 631 -26.15 20.70 2.62
N ASN A 632 -26.66 20.83 1.38
CA ASN A 632 -26.37 19.99 0.23
C ASN A 632 -26.78 18.51 0.39
N ASN A 633 -27.18 17.81 -0.68
CA ASN A 633 -27.30 16.35 -0.74
C ASN A 633 -26.58 15.83 -2.00
N GLY A 634 -26.22 14.55 -1.97
CA GLY A 634 -25.72 13.85 -3.14
C GLY A 634 -26.79 13.70 -4.22
N LEU A 635 -26.38 13.74 -5.48
CA LEU A 635 -27.30 13.62 -6.63
C LEU A 635 -27.93 12.23 -6.77
N LEU A 636 -27.33 11.21 -6.16
CA LEU A 636 -27.87 9.84 -6.12
C LEU A 636 -28.56 9.57 -4.77
N VAL A 637 -29.07 10.60 -4.10
CA VAL A 637 -29.87 10.50 -2.88
C VAL A 637 -31.23 11.15 -3.09
N GLU A 638 -32.29 10.42 -2.74
CA GLU A 638 -33.66 10.89 -2.84
C GLU A 638 -34.43 10.58 -1.56
N GLN A 639 -35.10 11.59 -0.97
CA GLN A 639 -35.83 11.46 0.29
C GLN A 639 -34.99 10.81 1.42
N GLY A 640 -33.69 11.13 1.45
CA GLY A 640 -32.73 10.58 2.42
C GLY A 640 -32.31 9.13 2.14
N LYS A 641 -32.70 8.54 1.02
CA LYS A 641 -32.31 7.18 0.61
C LYS A 641 -31.37 7.23 -0.60
N CYS A 642 -30.28 6.48 -0.50
CA CYS A 642 -29.34 6.31 -1.59
C CYS A 642 -29.98 5.47 -2.72
N LEU A 643 -29.90 5.96 -3.96
CA LEU A 643 -30.38 5.26 -5.17
C LEU A 643 -29.38 4.20 -5.63
N THR A 644 -28.09 4.41 -5.37
CA THR A 644 -27.00 3.45 -5.60
C THR A 644 -25.85 3.78 -4.67
N ARG A 645 -25.25 2.77 -4.05
CA ARG A 645 -24.13 2.96 -3.14
C ARG A 645 -22.81 3.15 -3.91
N LEU A 646 -21.96 4.03 -3.42
CA LEU A 646 -20.66 4.36 -4.00
C LEU A 646 -19.58 3.38 -3.51
N ILE A 647 -18.79 2.79 -4.40
CA ILE A 647 -17.69 1.88 -4.05
C ILE A 647 -16.37 2.69 -3.98
N PRO A 648 -15.79 2.90 -2.80
CA PRO A 648 -14.54 3.64 -2.67
C PRO A 648 -13.33 2.75 -2.97
N TYR A 649 -12.46 3.19 -3.88
CA TYR A 649 -11.12 2.65 -4.13
C TYR A 649 -10.06 3.67 -3.71
N ARG A 650 -9.31 3.34 -2.66
CA ARG A 650 -8.21 4.19 -2.16
C ARG A 650 -6.98 3.93 -3.01
N ILE A 651 -6.55 4.95 -3.77
CA ILE A 651 -5.40 4.84 -4.70
C ILE A 651 -4.24 5.76 -4.32
N ALA A 652 -4.45 6.68 -3.37
CA ALA A 652 -3.43 7.61 -2.89
C ALA A 652 -3.71 8.08 -1.45
N GLN A 653 -2.67 8.39 -0.66
CA GLN A 653 -2.81 8.94 0.70
C GLN A 653 -3.18 10.43 0.69
N SER A 654 -3.10 11.06 -0.47
CA SER A 654 -3.39 12.48 -0.72
C SER A 654 -3.73 12.62 -2.21
N VAL A 655 -4.36 13.71 -2.60
CA VAL A 655 -4.68 14.03 -4.01
C VAL A 655 -3.46 14.22 -4.92
N ILE A 656 -2.25 14.10 -4.36
CA ILE A 656 -0.98 14.12 -5.08
C ILE A 656 -0.54 12.68 -5.39
N LEU A 657 -0.61 12.29 -6.66
CA LEU A 657 -0.18 10.98 -7.15
C LEU A 657 1.34 10.91 -7.34
N ILE A 658 2.08 10.85 -6.24
CA ILE A 658 3.55 10.73 -6.24
C ILE A 658 3.95 9.26 -6.43
N GLY A 659 4.46 8.90 -7.62
CA GLY A 659 4.91 7.52 -7.89
C GLY A 659 3.78 6.48 -7.80
N ARG A 660 2.53 6.90 -8.07
CA ARG A 660 1.32 6.08 -7.94
C ARG A 660 0.67 5.68 -9.27
N GLY A 661 1.43 5.76 -10.37
CA GLY A 661 0.91 5.41 -11.71
C GLY A 661 0.42 3.97 -11.76
N LYS A 662 1.17 3.06 -11.13
CA LYS A 662 0.80 1.65 -11.01
C LYS A 662 -0.49 1.43 -10.21
N GLN A 663 -0.70 2.14 -9.10
CA GLN A 663 -1.93 2.01 -8.30
C GLN A 663 -3.18 2.49 -9.06
N VAL A 664 -3.07 3.55 -9.88
CA VAL A 664 -4.16 3.97 -10.76
C VAL A 664 -4.48 2.87 -11.78
N VAL A 665 -3.45 2.27 -12.39
CA VAL A 665 -3.62 1.15 -13.34
C VAL A 665 -4.27 -0.06 -12.67
N ASP A 666 -3.79 -0.46 -11.50
CA ASP A 666 -4.31 -1.60 -10.74
C ASP A 666 -5.77 -1.36 -10.31
N GLY A 667 -6.08 -0.15 -9.82
CA GLY A 667 -7.41 0.28 -9.41
C GLY A 667 -8.45 0.24 -10.51
N VAL A 668 -8.11 0.78 -11.69
CA VAL A 668 -9.02 0.74 -12.85
C VAL A 668 -9.11 -0.66 -13.45
N ASN A 669 -8.02 -1.43 -13.48
CA ASN A 669 -8.07 -2.84 -13.87
C ASN A 669 -8.99 -3.65 -12.94
N TYR A 670 -8.99 -3.35 -11.65
CA TYR A 670 -9.92 -3.97 -10.71
C TYR A 670 -11.37 -3.50 -10.96
N ALA A 671 -11.60 -2.21 -11.19
CA ALA A 671 -12.91 -1.65 -11.58
C ALA A 671 -13.50 -2.32 -12.84
N ILE A 672 -12.69 -2.50 -13.88
CA ILE A 672 -13.10 -3.18 -15.11
C ILE A 672 -13.49 -4.63 -14.82
N ARG A 673 -12.67 -5.37 -14.06
CA ARG A 673 -12.93 -6.77 -13.71
C ARG A 673 -14.13 -6.94 -12.78
N SER A 674 -14.37 -5.96 -11.91
CA SER A 674 -15.55 -5.89 -11.06
C SER A 674 -16.77 -5.35 -11.79
N GLY A 675 -16.73 -5.13 -13.11
CA GLY A 675 -17.89 -4.74 -13.90
C GLY A 675 -18.42 -3.35 -13.56
N ALA A 676 -17.53 -2.39 -13.33
CA ALA A 676 -17.88 -0.99 -13.12
C ALA A 676 -18.70 -0.43 -14.30
N ASP A 677 -19.74 0.33 -14.00
CA ASP A 677 -20.53 1.05 -15.00
C ASP A 677 -19.97 2.44 -15.28
N VAL A 678 -19.63 3.12 -14.19
CA VAL A 678 -19.07 4.47 -14.15
C VAL A 678 -17.98 4.46 -13.07
N LEU A 679 -16.85 5.09 -13.36
CA LEU A 679 -15.84 5.37 -12.35
C LEU A 679 -15.42 6.82 -12.43
N PHE A 680 -15.06 7.43 -11.30
CA PHE A 680 -14.59 8.81 -11.30
C PHE A 680 -13.34 9.00 -10.45
N MET A 681 -12.53 9.96 -10.86
CA MET A 681 -11.24 10.24 -10.24
C MET A 681 -11.03 11.75 -10.12
N CYS A 682 -10.90 12.21 -8.87
CA CYS A 682 -10.82 13.63 -8.53
C CYS A 682 -9.38 14.09 -8.28
N MET A 683 -8.42 13.47 -8.95
CA MET A 683 -6.98 13.74 -8.86
C MET A 683 -6.31 13.45 -10.20
N GLY A 684 -5.10 13.95 -10.39
CA GLY A 684 -4.38 13.77 -11.65
C GLY A 684 -2.86 13.77 -11.52
N SER A 685 -2.22 13.27 -12.57
CA SER A 685 -0.77 13.05 -12.65
C SER A 685 -0.20 13.55 -13.98
N TYR A 686 1.11 13.50 -14.09
CA TYR A 686 1.82 13.72 -15.35
C TYR A 686 1.40 12.65 -16.39
N PRO A 687 1.20 13.02 -17.67
CA PRO A 687 0.78 12.09 -18.70
C PRO A 687 1.80 10.98 -18.94
N ARG A 688 1.33 9.73 -18.91
CA ARG A 688 2.15 8.51 -19.07
C ARG A 688 1.45 7.46 -19.94
N PRO A 689 2.18 6.69 -20.75
CA PRO A 689 1.56 5.67 -21.61
C PRO A 689 0.79 4.60 -20.83
N MET A 690 1.23 4.20 -19.63
CA MET A 690 0.46 3.27 -18.79
C MET A 690 -0.93 3.80 -18.44
N LEU A 691 -1.06 5.13 -18.24
CA LEU A 691 -2.33 5.79 -17.92
C LEU A 691 -3.20 5.93 -19.18
N GLU A 692 -2.57 6.13 -20.35
CA GLU A 692 -3.26 6.11 -21.64
C GLU A 692 -3.82 4.72 -21.96
N ALA A 693 -3.02 3.68 -21.73
CA ALA A 693 -3.39 2.29 -21.99
C ALA A 693 -4.57 1.86 -21.11
N ILE A 694 -4.53 2.13 -19.80
CA ILE A 694 -5.65 1.81 -18.91
C ILE A 694 -6.91 2.63 -19.22
N ALA A 695 -6.77 3.90 -19.65
CA ALA A 695 -7.89 4.70 -20.12
C ALA A 695 -8.54 4.11 -21.38
N ARG A 696 -7.74 3.60 -22.31
CA ARG A 696 -8.24 2.86 -23.49
C ARG A 696 -8.94 1.57 -23.05
N GLU A 697 -8.36 0.77 -22.16
CA GLU A 697 -9.01 -0.46 -21.66
C GLU A 697 -10.38 -0.19 -21.01
N ALA A 698 -10.51 0.85 -20.19
CA ALA A 698 -11.79 1.24 -19.60
C ALA A 698 -12.82 1.60 -20.68
N TYR A 699 -12.39 2.38 -21.68
CA TYR A 699 -13.20 2.78 -22.82
C TYR A 699 -13.68 1.59 -23.67
N GLU A 700 -12.79 0.66 -24.02
CA GLU A 700 -13.13 -0.56 -24.78
C GLU A 700 -14.10 -1.48 -24.03
N LYS A 701 -14.16 -1.36 -22.71
CA LYS A 701 -15.07 -2.12 -21.84
C LYS A 701 -16.38 -1.38 -21.53
N GLY A 702 -16.57 -0.19 -22.10
CA GLY A 702 -17.79 0.59 -21.93
C GLY A 702 -17.96 1.19 -20.54
N VAL A 703 -16.85 1.37 -19.82
CA VAL A 703 -16.82 2.00 -18.52
C VAL A 703 -16.65 3.49 -18.70
N ILE A 704 -17.63 4.28 -18.23
CA ILE A 704 -17.55 5.75 -18.32
C ILE A 704 -16.61 6.24 -17.21
N TRP A 705 -15.38 6.64 -17.58
CA TRP A 705 -14.41 7.19 -16.63
C TRP A 705 -14.44 8.71 -16.63
N VAL A 706 -14.92 9.32 -15.56
CA VAL A 706 -15.00 10.77 -15.37
C VAL A 706 -13.79 11.29 -14.59
N CYS A 707 -13.08 12.29 -15.10
CA CYS A 707 -11.81 12.75 -14.54
C CYS A 707 -11.77 14.27 -14.37
N ALA A 708 -11.22 14.72 -13.25
CA ALA A 708 -10.93 16.13 -13.01
C ALA A 708 -9.90 16.66 -14.01
N ALA A 709 -10.17 17.81 -14.64
CA ALA A 709 -9.25 18.40 -15.62
C ALA A 709 -7.93 18.90 -15.01
N GLY A 710 -7.91 19.19 -13.70
CA GLY A 710 -6.74 19.67 -12.96
C GLY A 710 -6.96 21.06 -12.34
N ASN A 711 -6.17 21.38 -11.31
CA ASN A 711 -6.25 22.63 -10.56
C ASN A 711 -4.94 23.42 -10.71
N GLU A 712 -5.02 24.68 -11.13
CA GLU A 712 -3.91 25.66 -11.23
C GLU A 712 -2.72 25.28 -12.14
N VAL A 713 -2.79 24.14 -12.84
CA VAL A 713 -1.76 23.68 -13.79
C VAL A 713 -1.88 24.39 -15.14
N GLY A 714 -3.09 24.73 -15.60
CA GLY A 714 -3.36 25.36 -16.90
C GLY A 714 -3.38 24.39 -18.09
N LEU A 715 -2.85 23.18 -17.93
CA LEU A 715 -2.97 22.04 -18.84
C LEU A 715 -3.91 20.99 -18.26
N VAL A 716 -4.60 20.25 -19.12
CA VAL A 716 -5.43 19.11 -18.70
C VAL A 716 -4.51 17.96 -18.25
N VAL A 717 -4.70 17.46 -17.03
CA VAL A 717 -3.83 16.42 -16.44
C VAL A 717 -4.27 15.01 -16.84
N ALA A 718 -3.40 14.01 -16.65
CA ALA A 718 -3.80 12.61 -16.81
C ALA A 718 -4.57 12.13 -15.58
N PRO A 719 -5.59 11.26 -15.73
CA PRO A 719 -6.00 10.62 -16.98
C PRO A 719 -6.98 11.43 -17.84
N ALA A 720 -7.48 12.59 -17.37
CA ALA A 720 -8.50 13.40 -18.06
C ALA A 720 -8.14 13.79 -19.50
N LEU A 721 -6.86 13.97 -19.83
CA LEU A 721 -6.47 14.31 -21.21
C LEU A 721 -6.69 13.16 -22.21
N TYR A 722 -6.85 11.91 -21.75
CA TYR A 722 -6.92 10.76 -22.64
C TYR A 722 -8.30 10.61 -23.28
N PRO A 723 -8.38 10.31 -24.60
CA PRO A 723 -9.65 10.26 -25.32
C PRO A 723 -10.70 9.30 -24.74
N GLY A 724 -10.27 8.23 -24.07
CA GLY A 724 -11.17 7.26 -23.43
C GLY A 724 -11.85 7.76 -22.14
N THR A 725 -11.50 8.93 -21.63
CA THR A 725 -12.04 9.51 -20.39
C THR A 725 -12.95 10.71 -20.67
N ILE A 726 -13.77 11.10 -19.69
CA ILE A 726 -14.60 12.31 -19.71
C ILE A 726 -13.92 13.38 -18.84
N ALA A 727 -13.38 14.42 -19.46
CA ALA A 727 -12.66 15.49 -18.77
C ALA A 727 -13.59 16.60 -18.29
N VAL A 728 -13.49 16.94 -17.00
CA VAL A 728 -14.40 17.89 -16.33
C VAL A 728 -13.66 19.12 -15.81
N ALA A 729 -14.00 20.29 -16.35
CA ALA A 729 -13.59 21.59 -15.83
C ALA A 729 -14.56 22.11 -14.75
N ALA A 730 -14.15 23.12 -13.99
CA ALA A 730 -14.95 23.71 -12.91
C ALA A 730 -15.52 25.08 -13.27
N THR A 731 -16.70 25.38 -12.73
CA THR A 731 -17.35 26.70 -12.77
C THR A 731 -17.64 27.24 -11.39
N ASN A 732 -18.00 28.52 -11.34
CA ASN A 732 -18.37 29.23 -10.13
C ASN A 732 -19.86 29.61 -10.09
N PRO A 733 -20.34 30.21 -8.97
CA PRO A 733 -21.75 30.60 -8.81
C PRO A 733 -22.28 31.62 -9.83
N GLU A 734 -21.41 32.30 -10.59
CA GLU A 734 -21.78 33.24 -11.66
C GLU A 734 -21.87 32.59 -13.05
N ASP A 735 -21.81 31.26 -13.15
CA ASP A 735 -21.73 30.53 -14.42
C ASP A 735 -20.49 30.87 -15.26
N LYS A 736 -19.40 31.28 -14.60
CA LYS A 736 -18.10 31.49 -15.25
C LYS A 736 -17.18 30.31 -14.94
N PRO A 737 -16.24 29.98 -15.84
CA PRO A 737 -15.19 29.05 -15.49
C PRO A 737 -14.41 29.52 -14.27
N TRP A 738 -14.12 28.58 -13.38
CA TRP A 738 -13.29 28.84 -12.23
C TRP A 738 -11.85 29.17 -12.68
N SER A 739 -11.27 30.25 -12.16
CA SER A 739 -9.91 30.66 -12.54
C SER A 739 -8.84 29.62 -12.19
N GLY A 740 -9.12 28.74 -11.22
CA GLY A 740 -8.24 27.63 -10.84
C GLY A 740 -8.40 26.39 -11.73
N SER A 741 -9.34 26.34 -12.67
CA SER A 741 -9.56 25.15 -13.51
C SER A 741 -8.55 25.07 -14.66
N SER A 742 -7.93 23.89 -14.82
CA SER A 742 -7.25 23.53 -16.06
C SER A 742 -8.22 23.54 -17.25
N HIS A 743 -7.67 23.79 -18.44
CA HIS A 743 -8.43 23.97 -19.67
C HIS A 743 -7.64 23.48 -20.89
N GLY A 744 -8.37 23.05 -21.92
CA GLY A 744 -7.79 22.50 -23.14
C GLY A 744 -8.86 21.92 -24.07
N PRO A 745 -8.50 21.55 -25.29
CA PRO A 745 -9.42 20.98 -26.28
C PRO A 745 -9.97 19.60 -25.87
N THR A 746 -9.30 18.92 -24.94
CA THR A 746 -9.70 17.63 -24.39
C THR A 746 -10.80 17.73 -23.32
N VAL A 747 -11.06 18.92 -22.76
CA VAL A 747 -12.17 19.11 -21.81
C VAL A 747 -13.50 18.86 -22.51
N ASP A 748 -14.33 17.97 -21.96
CA ASP A 748 -15.63 17.64 -22.52
C ASP A 748 -16.72 18.61 -22.05
N ILE A 749 -16.74 18.87 -20.75
CA ILE A 749 -17.81 19.60 -20.05
C ILE A 749 -17.25 20.38 -18.86
N ALA A 750 -17.98 21.38 -18.40
CA ALA A 750 -17.76 22.00 -17.10
C ALA A 750 -18.89 21.69 -16.12
N ALA A 751 -18.60 21.68 -14.82
CA ALA A 751 -19.59 21.56 -13.76
C ALA A 751 -19.21 22.45 -12.55
N PRO A 752 -20.15 22.74 -11.63
CA PRO A 752 -19.87 23.54 -10.45
C PRO A 752 -18.69 23.02 -9.62
N GLY A 753 -17.73 23.89 -9.29
CA GLY A 753 -16.55 23.48 -8.54
C GLY A 753 -15.86 24.56 -7.70
N GLU A 754 -16.26 25.84 -7.78
CA GLU A 754 -15.77 26.91 -6.89
C GLU A 754 -16.78 27.18 -5.76
N ASP A 755 -16.32 27.13 -4.51
CA ASP A 755 -17.13 27.32 -3.29
C ASP A 755 -18.38 26.42 -3.24
N VAL A 756 -18.15 25.12 -3.35
CA VAL A 756 -19.15 24.06 -3.15
C VAL A 756 -19.19 23.65 -1.67
N TYR A 757 -20.39 23.52 -1.09
CA TYR A 757 -20.57 23.16 0.32
C TYR A 757 -20.43 21.63 0.52
N VAL A 758 -19.43 21.21 1.30
CA VAL A 758 -18.98 19.82 1.47
C VAL A 758 -18.65 19.48 2.93
N PRO A 759 -18.74 18.20 3.35
CA PRO A 759 -18.44 17.77 4.72
C PRO A 759 -16.94 17.76 5.02
N PHE A 760 -16.58 17.95 6.28
CA PHE A 760 -15.20 17.87 6.74
C PHE A 760 -15.15 17.42 8.21
N LEU A 761 -14.06 16.75 8.59
CA LEU A 761 -13.79 16.44 10.00
C LEU A 761 -12.76 17.43 10.53
N ASP A 762 -13.16 18.16 11.56
CA ASP A 762 -12.33 19.18 12.21
C ASP A 762 -11.15 18.54 13.00
N LYS A 763 -10.24 19.34 13.58
CA LYS A 763 -9.07 18.80 14.30
C LYS A 763 -9.43 17.96 15.55
N LYS A 764 -10.66 18.11 16.06
CA LYS A 764 -11.21 17.38 17.20
C LYS A 764 -12.07 16.19 16.76
N GLY A 765 -12.16 15.93 15.46
CA GLY A 765 -12.99 14.87 14.88
C GLY A 765 -14.49 15.23 14.86
N GLN A 766 -14.86 16.50 14.98
CA GLN A 766 -16.24 16.94 14.86
C GLN A 766 -16.63 17.07 13.39
N GLU A 767 -17.83 16.61 13.07
CA GLU A 767 -18.44 16.78 11.75
C GLU A 767 -18.82 18.25 11.55
N ILE A 768 -18.23 18.87 10.53
CA ILE A 768 -18.51 20.23 10.11
C ILE A 768 -18.76 20.27 8.60
N MET A 769 -19.28 21.39 8.12
CA MET A 769 -19.49 21.64 6.70
C MET A 769 -18.73 22.91 6.29
N VAL A 770 -18.08 22.88 5.13
CA VAL A 770 -17.22 23.96 4.64
C VAL A 770 -17.43 24.20 3.14
N TYR A 771 -17.11 25.39 2.66
CA TYR A 771 -17.03 25.68 1.23
C TYR A 771 -15.64 25.32 0.68
N GLY A 772 -15.60 24.48 -0.35
CA GLY A 772 -14.38 24.03 -1.03
C GLY A 772 -14.37 24.37 -2.52
N SER A 773 -13.18 24.58 -3.08
CA SER A 773 -12.98 24.85 -4.51
C SER A 773 -12.05 23.82 -5.17
N GLY A 774 -12.40 23.35 -6.38
CA GLY A 774 -11.65 22.32 -7.11
C GLY A 774 -12.42 21.71 -8.29
N THR A 775 -11.70 21.33 -9.37
CA THR A 775 -12.25 20.42 -10.41
C THR A 775 -12.66 19.06 -9.83
N SER A 776 -12.09 18.71 -8.67
CA SER A 776 -12.52 17.59 -7.81
C SER A 776 -13.98 17.64 -7.37
N TYR A 777 -14.59 18.83 -7.23
CA TYR A 777 -16.01 18.96 -6.87
C TYR A 777 -16.93 18.98 -8.10
N ALA A 778 -16.42 19.38 -9.26
CA ALA A 778 -17.15 19.34 -10.53
C ALA A 778 -17.32 17.89 -11.04
N THR A 779 -16.26 17.08 -10.92
CA THR A 779 -16.18 15.69 -11.38
C THR A 779 -17.30 14.75 -10.86
N PRO A 780 -17.58 14.64 -9.55
CA PRO A 780 -18.60 13.72 -9.02
C PRO A 780 -20.03 14.07 -9.47
N GLN A 781 -20.30 15.33 -9.83
CA GLN A 781 -21.60 15.72 -10.35
C GLN A 781 -21.83 15.14 -11.75
N VAL A 782 -20.81 15.17 -12.60
CA VAL A 782 -20.85 14.55 -13.94
C VAL A 782 -20.91 13.01 -13.84
N ALA A 783 -20.20 12.41 -12.88
CA ALA A 783 -20.27 10.96 -12.63
C ALA A 783 -21.66 10.51 -12.18
N SER A 784 -22.31 11.30 -11.31
CA SER A 784 -23.69 11.05 -10.88
C SER A 784 -24.67 11.15 -12.05
N ALA A 785 -24.49 12.16 -12.92
CA ALA A 785 -25.29 12.31 -14.12
C ALA A 785 -25.09 11.14 -15.11
N ALA A 786 -23.86 10.62 -15.23
CA ALA A 786 -23.57 9.43 -16.04
C ALA A 786 -24.33 8.18 -15.55
N MET A 787 -24.41 7.97 -14.23
CA MET A 787 -25.18 6.87 -13.66
C MET A 787 -26.67 7.00 -13.97
N LEU A 788 -27.25 8.19 -13.74
CA LEU A 788 -28.65 8.47 -14.04
C LEU A 788 -28.95 8.26 -15.53
N TRP A 789 -28.10 8.78 -16.41
CA TRP A 789 -28.23 8.66 -17.86
C TRP A 789 -28.15 7.20 -18.33
N LYS A 790 -27.15 6.45 -17.86
CA LYS A 790 -26.97 5.05 -18.25
C LYS A 790 -28.12 4.18 -17.75
N ALA A 791 -28.64 4.43 -16.54
CA ALA A 791 -29.82 3.76 -16.03
C ALA A 791 -31.08 4.09 -16.87
N ARG A 792 -31.30 5.38 -17.18
CA ARG A 792 -32.44 5.90 -17.93
C ARG A 792 -32.55 5.31 -19.34
N HIS A 793 -31.41 5.09 -19.99
CA HIS A 793 -31.31 4.62 -21.37
C HIS A 793 -30.86 3.16 -21.52
N SER A 794 -30.77 2.40 -20.43
CA SER A 794 -30.22 1.03 -20.42
C SER A 794 -30.82 0.07 -21.45
N GLU A 795 -32.13 0.15 -21.72
CA GLU A 795 -32.78 -0.68 -22.74
C GLU A 795 -32.26 -0.36 -24.14
N GLU A 796 -32.21 0.92 -24.51
CA GLU A 796 -31.69 1.38 -25.80
C GLU A 796 -30.18 1.10 -25.94
N LEU A 797 -29.43 1.23 -24.84
CA LEU A 797 -27.99 1.00 -24.79
C LEU A 797 -27.60 -0.48 -24.94
N SER A 798 -28.53 -1.43 -24.75
CA SER A 798 -28.27 -2.86 -24.92
C SER A 798 -27.83 -3.24 -26.36
N ASP A 799 -28.18 -2.40 -27.33
CA ASP A 799 -27.83 -2.55 -28.75
C ASP A 799 -26.50 -1.88 -29.16
N TYR A 800 -25.80 -1.24 -28.21
CA TYR A 800 -24.55 -0.51 -28.42
C TYR A 800 -23.36 -1.41 -28.05
N LEU A 801 -22.25 -1.27 -28.79
CA LEU A 801 -20.96 -1.83 -28.37
C LEU A 801 -20.46 -1.09 -27.12
N PRO A 802 -19.62 -1.71 -26.28
CA PRO A 802 -19.18 -1.08 -25.04
C PRO A 802 -18.57 0.32 -25.24
N TRP A 803 -17.62 0.50 -26.16
CA TRP A 803 -17.05 1.82 -26.47
C TRP A 803 -18.09 2.84 -26.97
N GLN A 804 -19.14 2.37 -27.66
CA GLN A 804 -20.22 3.22 -28.16
C GLN A 804 -21.06 3.78 -27.01
N VAL A 805 -21.15 3.08 -25.88
CA VAL A 805 -21.84 3.61 -24.67
C VAL A 805 -21.12 4.85 -24.17
N VAL A 806 -19.78 4.84 -24.13
CA VAL A 806 -18.98 5.99 -23.68
C VAL A 806 -19.11 7.18 -24.64
N GLU A 807 -19.05 6.93 -25.95
CA GLU A 807 -19.23 8.00 -26.94
C GLU A 807 -20.65 8.52 -27.02
N ALA A 808 -21.66 7.66 -26.87
CA ALA A 808 -23.04 8.09 -26.76
C ALA A 808 -23.22 9.05 -25.57
N PHE A 809 -22.67 8.69 -24.40
CA PHE A 809 -22.69 9.58 -23.23
C PHE A 809 -21.95 10.89 -23.49
N ARG A 810 -20.75 10.84 -24.09
CA ARG A 810 -19.95 12.04 -24.39
C ARG A 810 -20.69 12.99 -25.33
N GLU A 811 -21.32 12.47 -26.38
CA GLU A 811 -22.07 13.28 -27.34
C GLU A 811 -23.33 13.88 -26.71
N THR A 812 -24.11 13.10 -25.96
CA THR A 812 -25.31 13.61 -25.28
C THR A 812 -24.95 14.65 -24.23
N LEU A 813 -23.92 14.40 -23.41
CA LEU A 813 -23.40 15.33 -22.40
C LEU A 813 -23.00 16.68 -23.01
N LYS A 814 -22.36 16.66 -24.18
CA LYS A 814 -21.94 17.86 -24.91
C LYS A 814 -23.12 18.58 -25.57
N ALA A 815 -24.10 17.83 -26.06
CA ALA A 815 -25.27 18.35 -26.74
C ALA A 815 -26.27 18.99 -25.77
N SER A 816 -26.45 18.42 -24.58
CA SER A 816 -27.36 18.92 -23.55
C SER A 816 -26.78 20.08 -22.72
N ALA A 817 -25.47 20.32 -22.79
CA ALA A 817 -24.80 21.35 -21.99
C ALA A 817 -25.43 22.74 -22.16
N ARG A 818 -25.76 23.39 -21.05
CA ARG A 818 -26.13 24.82 -21.05
C ARG A 818 -24.91 25.68 -21.37
N LYS A 819 -25.13 26.74 -22.16
CA LYS A 819 -24.04 27.60 -22.65
C LYS A 819 -24.32 29.04 -22.25
N PRO A 820 -23.77 29.49 -21.11
CA PRO A 820 -23.81 30.90 -20.75
C PRO A 820 -23.27 31.78 -21.87
N THR A 821 -23.83 32.99 -22.02
CA THR A 821 -23.39 33.95 -23.04
C THR A 821 -21.90 34.23 -22.90
N GLY A 822 -21.15 34.07 -24.00
CA GLY A 822 -19.70 34.30 -24.02
C GLY A 822 -18.86 33.14 -23.46
N TRP A 823 -19.39 31.92 -23.44
CA TRP A 823 -18.66 30.73 -22.99
C TRP A 823 -17.27 30.60 -23.68
N PRO A 824 -16.17 30.53 -22.91
CA PRO A 824 -14.82 30.51 -23.47
C PRO A 824 -14.44 29.14 -24.05
N GLN A 825 -13.47 29.16 -24.98
CA GLN A 825 -12.86 27.93 -25.49
C GLN A 825 -12.00 27.24 -24.41
N GLY A 826 -11.84 25.92 -24.52
CA GLY A 826 -11.00 25.13 -23.62
C GLY A 826 -11.69 24.65 -22.33
N TYR A 827 -12.93 25.08 -22.07
CA TYR A 827 -13.72 24.67 -20.90
C TYR A 827 -14.87 23.72 -21.27
N GLY A 828 -14.66 22.90 -22.30
CA GLY A 828 -15.69 22.01 -22.82
C GLY A 828 -16.83 22.75 -23.53
N LYS A 829 -17.92 22.03 -23.80
CA LYS A 829 -19.04 22.56 -24.61
C LYS A 829 -19.98 23.50 -23.85
N GLY A 830 -19.86 23.59 -22.54
CA GLY A 830 -20.75 24.35 -21.68
C GLY A 830 -20.70 23.80 -20.26
N ILE A 831 -21.71 24.15 -19.48
CA ILE A 831 -21.90 23.61 -18.15
C ILE A 831 -22.93 22.48 -18.21
N ILE A 832 -22.77 21.43 -17.41
CA ILE A 832 -23.72 20.31 -17.39
C ILE A 832 -25.15 20.78 -17.07
N ASP A 833 -26.10 20.22 -17.79
CA ASP A 833 -27.55 20.30 -17.56
C ASP A 833 -28.07 18.87 -17.46
N ILE A 834 -28.40 18.43 -16.24
CA ILE A 834 -28.80 17.05 -16.01
C ILE A 834 -30.21 16.79 -16.55
N THR A 835 -31.12 17.76 -16.44
CA THR A 835 -32.50 17.59 -16.91
C THR A 835 -32.53 17.39 -18.43
N GLU A 836 -31.82 18.24 -19.18
CA GLU A 836 -31.72 18.07 -20.63
C GLU A 836 -30.97 16.79 -21.00
N LEU A 837 -29.91 16.43 -20.26
CA LEU A 837 -29.14 15.20 -20.50
C LEU A 837 -29.99 13.93 -20.37
N LEU A 838 -30.93 13.87 -19.44
CA LEU A 838 -31.77 12.68 -19.22
C LEU A 838 -32.94 12.57 -20.21
N ASN A 839 -33.30 13.68 -20.86
CA ASN A 839 -34.40 13.75 -21.82
C ASN A 839 -33.94 13.76 -23.28
N ILE A 840 -32.65 13.95 -23.55
CA ILE A 840 -32.10 13.97 -24.89
C ILE A 840 -32.16 12.58 -25.54
N LYS A 841 -32.47 12.56 -26.84
CA LYS A 841 -32.44 11.32 -27.63
C LYS A 841 -31.01 10.84 -27.83
N LEU A 842 -30.79 9.53 -27.70
CA LEU A 842 -29.49 8.92 -27.98
C LEU A 842 -29.05 9.13 -29.45
N PRO A 843 -27.77 9.41 -29.70
CA PRO A 843 -27.22 9.44 -31.06
C PRO A 843 -27.28 8.05 -31.69
N PRO A 844 -27.57 7.93 -32.99
CA PRO A 844 -27.56 6.64 -33.68
C PRO A 844 -26.19 5.94 -33.56
N LYS A 845 -26.15 4.67 -33.18
CA LYS A 845 -24.88 3.94 -32.96
C LYS A 845 -23.92 3.96 -34.15
N ASN A 846 -24.43 4.05 -35.38
CA ASN A 846 -23.62 4.09 -36.60
C ASN A 846 -23.02 5.47 -36.91
N THR A 847 -23.41 6.53 -36.21
CA THR A 847 -22.80 7.86 -36.35
C THR A 847 -21.65 8.07 -35.35
N LEU A 848 -21.59 7.27 -34.30
CA LEU A 848 -20.55 7.35 -33.27
C LEU A 848 -19.18 6.98 -33.84
N THR A 849 -18.18 7.76 -33.44
CA THR A 849 -16.80 7.57 -33.87
C THR A 849 -15.96 7.11 -32.70
N HIS A 850 -15.25 6.00 -32.89
CA HIS A 850 -14.30 5.48 -31.90
C HIS A 850 -13.24 6.55 -31.55
N ALA A 851 -13.03 6.83 -30.26
CA ALA A 851 -12.18 7.93 -29.79
C ALA A 851 -10.72 7.79 -30.26
N TYR A 852 -10.27 6.54 -30.43
CA TYR A 852 -8.93 6.19 -30.90
C TYR A 852 -8.86 5.94 -32.42
N LYS A 853 -9.93 6.23 -33.18
CA LYS A 853 -9.96 6.03 -34.64
C LYS A 853 -8.92 6.92 -35.33
N ASN A 854 -8.10 6.32 -36.19
CA ASN A 854 -7.00 6.97 -36.91
C ASN A 854 -5.84 7.47 -36.03
N GLN A 855 -5.81 7.16 -34.73
CA GLN A 855 -4.55 7.23 -34.01
C GLN A 855 -3.66 6.12 -34.55
N LYS A 856 -2.59 6.48 -35.25
CA LYS A 856 -1.47 5.57 -35.41
C LYS A 856 -0.85 5.43 -34.03
N ASP A 857 -0.47 4.22 -33.63
CA ASP A 857 0.42 4.03 -32.48
C ASP A 857 1.62 4.95 -32.71
N ALA A 858 1.68 6.05 -31.96
CA ALA A 858 2.76 7.00 -32.10
C ALA A 858 4.03 6.25 -31.69
N ASN A 859 5.05 6.26 -32.56
CA ASN A 859 6.34 5.71 -32.18
C ASN A 859 6.72 6.34 -30.83
N PRO A 860 7.00 5.53 -29.80
CA PRO A 860 7.26 6.07 -28.48
C PRO A 860 8.44 7.04 -28.57
N HIS A 861 8.25 8.26 -28.04
CA HIS A 861 9.32 9.24 -27.97
C HIS A 861 10.52 8.65 -27.22
N SER A 862 11.72 8.88 -27.76
CA SER A 862 12.97 8.42 -27.13
C SER A 862 13.09 8.94 -25.70
N VAL A 863 13.78 8.17 -24.86
CA VAL A 863 14.03 8.52 -23.45
C VAL A 863 14.55 9.95 -23.24
N GLY A 864 15.38 10.48 -24.16
CA GLY A 864 15.93 11.83 -24.07
C GLY A 864 14.89 12.93 -24.26
N ILE A 865 13.94 12.74 -25.19
CA ILE A 865 12.80 13.65 -25.37
C ILE A 865 11.90 13.59 -24.14
N ALA A 866 11.59 12.38 -23.65
CA ALA A 866 10.75 12.20 -22.46
C ALA A 866 11.39 12.83 -21.21
N GLU A 867 12.71 12.70 -21.03
CA GLU A 867 13.46 13.34 -19.95
C GLU A 867 13.36 14.88 -20.01
N ALA A 868 13.57 15.46 -21.19
CA ALA A 868 13.49 16.91 -21.38
C ALA A 868 12.06 17.44 -21.10
N VAL A 869 11.03 16.74 -21.58
CA VAL A 869 9.63 17.12 -21.30
C VAL A 869 9.29 16.98 -19.81
N HIS A 870 9.72 15.89 -19.16
CA HIS A 870 9.52 15.71 -17.72
C HIS A 870 10.22 16.82 -16.91
N PHE A 871 11.40 17.25 -17.33
CA PHE A 871 12.08 18.41 -16.74
C PHE A 871 11.29 19.70 -16.94
N ILE A 872 10.87 20.01 -18.16
CA ILE A 872 10.07 21.21 -18.48
C ILE A 872 8.78 21.23 -17.67
N TRP A 873 8.07 20.10 -17.56
CA TRP A 873 6.87 19.98 -16.72
C TRP A 873 7.14 20.39 -15.28
N ASN A 874 8.18 19.84 -14.66
CA ASN A 874 8.50 20.14 -13.26
C ASN A 874 8.93 21.60 -13.04
N VAL A 875 9.54 22.24 -14.04
CA VAL A 875 9.86 23.67 -14.01
C VAL A 875 8.59 24.51 -14.16
N PHE A 876 7.72 24.13 -15.09
CA PHE A 876 6.46 24.82 -15.40
C PHE A 876 5.49 24.79 -14.21
N SER A 877 5.25 23.61 -13.63
CA SER A 877 4.39 23.43 -12.44
C SER A 877 4.90 24.25 -11.25
N LYS A 878 6.22 24.39 -11.05
CA LYS A 878 6.79 25.17 -9.94
C LYS A 878 6.66 26.70 -10.07
N LYS A 879 6.27 27.26 -11.22
CA LYS A 879 6.24 28.71 -11.51
C LYS A 879 7.42 29.47 -10.87
N VAL A 880 8.64 29.17 -11.30
CA VAL A 880 9.86 29.84 -10.80
C VAL A 880 9.95 31.25 -11.41
N SER A 881 10.02 32.29 -10.57
CA SER A 881 10.38 33.65 -11.03
C SER A 881 11.83 33.68 -11.53
N PRO A 882 12.16 34.44 -12.60
CA PRO A 882 13.51 34.48 -13.15
C PRO A 882 14.49 34.99 -12.09
N GLY A 883 15.50 34.19 -11.71
CA GLY A 883 16.63 34.64 -10.90
C GLY A 883 17.04 33.79 -9.70
N ALA A 884 16.32 32.72 -9.33
CA ALA A 884 16.81 31.79 -8.31
C ALA A 884 17.74 30.74 -8.95
N THR A 885 18.97 30.68 -8.45
CA THR A 885 20.08 29.85 -8.94
C THR A 885 19.73 28.35 -8.99
N GLU A 886 20.15 27.71 -10.09
CA GLU A 886 19.93 26.32 -10.52
C GLU A 886 20.42 25.22 -9.54
N SER A 887 20.85 25.56 -8.32
CA SER A 887 21.49 24.65 -7.37
C SER A 887 20.63 24.22 -6.17
N THR A 888 19.34 24.57 -6.14
CA THR A 888 18.42 24.17 -5.05
C THR A 888 17.39 23.11 -5.45
N LEU A 889 17.45 22.61 -6.69
CA LEU A 889 16.65 21.46 -7.10
C LEU A 889 17.39 20.17 -6.71
N GLY A 890 16.83 19.40 -5.77
CA GLY A 890 17.17 17.99 -5.58
C GLY A 890 16.81 17.10 -6.78
N SER A 891 16.75 17.67 -7.98
CA SER A 891 16.52 16.95 -9.23
C SER A 891 17.78 16.21 -9.63
N VAL A 892 17.59 14.97 -10.04
CA VAL A 892 18.61 14.20 -10.75
C VAL A 892 19.09 15.03 -11.96
N PRO A 893 20.41 15.29 -12.13
CA PRO A 893 20.90 16.09 -13.25
C PRO A 893 20.53 15.45 -14.59
N LEU A 894 20.18 16.28 -15.57
CA LEU A 894 19.84 15.84 -16.93
C LEU A 894 20.98 15.03 -17.55
N THR A 895 20.65 13.93 -18.22
CA THR A 895 21.61 13.17 -19.03
C THR A 895 22.02 13.95 -20.27
N GLN A 896 23.11 13.54 -20.93
CA GLN A 896 23.54 14.15 -22.19
C GLN A 896 22.42 14.10 -23.27
N ARG A 897 21.64 13.02 -23.32
CA ARG A 897 20.49 12.90 -24.25
C ARG A 897 19.39 13.91 -23.91
N GLY A 898 19.06 14.05 -22.63
CA GLY A 898 18.09 15.04 -22.16
C GLY A 898 18.54 16.49 -22.43
N GLN A 899 19.81 16.80 -22.20
CA GLN A 899 20.39 18.12 -22.52
C GLN A 899 20.35 18.43 -24.02
N GLN A 900 20.65 17.45 -24.87
CA GLN A 900 20.56 17.61 -26.33
C GLN A 900 19.11 17.83 -26.80
N ALA A 901 18.15 17.07 -26.27
CA ALA A 901 16.74 17.24 -26.58
C ALA A 901 16.23 18.62 -26.11
N LEU A 902 16.59 19.04 -24.91
CA LEU A 902 16.25 20.36 -24.37
C LEU A 902 16.87 21.50 -25.23
N ALA A 903 18.12 21.36 -25.65
CA ALA A 903 18.78 22.30 -26.54
C ALA A 903 18.10 22.35 -27.94
N ALA A 904 17.67 21.20 -28.46
CA ALA A 904 16.92 21.12 -29.71
C ALA A 904 15.60 21.90 -29.63
N PHE A 905 14.85 21.75 -28.53
CA PHE A 905 13.62 22.53 -28.30
C PHE A 905 13.87 24.04 -28.27
N SER A 906 14.95 24.46 -27.61
CA SER A 906 15.30 25.89 -27.52
C SER A 906 15.85 26.51 -28.80
N SER A 907 16.37 25.69 -29.73
CA SER A 907 16.94 26.16 -31.00
C SER A 907 15.91 26.19 -32.13
N SER A 908 14.90 25.31 -32.10
CA SER A 908 13.82 25.29 -33.10
C SER A 908 12.85 26.47 -33.02
N SER A 909 12.81 27.22 -31.91
CA SER A 909 11.98 28.43 -31.77
C SER A 909 12.64 29.71 -32.28
N SER A 910 13.80 29.62 -32.92
CA SER A 910 14.56 30.75 -33.43
C SER A 910 14.40 30.99 -34.95
N SER A 911 13.17 30.97 -35.47
CA SER A 911 12.86 31.57 -36.78
C SER A 911 11.80 32.67 -36.66
N GLY A 912 12.21 33.80 -36.10
CA GLY A 912 11.41 35.03 -36.04
C GLY A 912 11.90 35.97 -34.94
N GLY A 913 12.90 36.80 -35.23
CA GLY A 913 13.66 37.54 -34.22
C GLY A 913 12.89 38.61 -33.43
N ARG A 914 13.18 38.68 -32.12
CA ARG A 914 13.53 39.91 -31.37
C ARG A 914 13.92 39.53 -29.93
N GLU A 915 15.04 40.09 -29.47
CA GLU A 915 15.50 40.04 -28.08
C GLU A 915 14.54 40.81 -27.16
N SER A 916 14.01 40.14 -26.13
CA SER A 916 14.00 40.58 -24.71
C SER A 916 13.11 39.66 -23.85
N SER A 917 13.69 39.06 -22.80
CA SER A 917 13.03 38.53 -21.58
C SER A 917 11.84 37.55 -21.68
N SER A 918 11.89 36.50 -22.52
CA SER A 918 10.82 35.47 -22.51
C SER A 918 11.27 34.07 -23.00
N THR A 919 12.11 33.39 -22.24
CA THR A 919 12.41 31.95 -22.48
C THR A 919 11.33 31.00 -21.91
N MET A 920 10.31 31.53 -21.21
CA MET A 920 9.23 30.76 -20.56
C MET A 920 7.93 30.64 -21.38
N THR A 921 7.74 31.42 -22.44
CA THR A 921 6.50 31.39 -23.25
C THR A 921 6.42 30.22 -24.23
N ASP A 922 7.52 29.54 -24.51
CA ASP A 922 7.58 28.43 -25.47
C ASP A 922 7.40 27.04 -24.81
N SER A 923 7.55 26.96 -23.48
CA SER A 923 7.42 25.71 -22.72
C SER A 923 5.98 25.19 -22.68
N ASP A 924 4.98 26.07 -22.50
CA ASP A 924 3.56 25.68 -22.51
C ASP A 924 3.15 25.15 -23.89
N ALA A 925 3.55 25.83 -24.97
CA ALA A 925 3.27 25.41 -26.33
C ALA A 925 3.90 24.04 -26.65
N LEU A 926 5.12 23.79 -26.16
CA LEU A 926 5.78 22.50 -26.31
C LEU A 926 5.11 21.39 -25.50
N LEU A 927 4.73 21.65 -24.25
CA LEU A 927 3.99 20.67 -23.44
C LEU A 927 2.63 20.35 -24.07
N ARG A 928 1.92 21.36 -24.57
CA ARG A 928 0.67 21.19 -25.33
C ARG A 928 0.90 20.35 -26.58
N TYR A 929 1.92 20.67 -27.38
CA TYR A 929 2.26 19.89 -28.56
C TYR A 929 2.58 18.43 -28.22
N TYR A 930 3.43 18.20 -27.21
CA TYR A 930 3.86 16.86 -26.81
C TYR A 930 2.70 16.02 -26.26
N PHE A 931 1.78 16.62 -25.49
CA PHE A 931 0.61 15.93 -24.95
C PHE A 931 -0.64 16.02 -25.82
N ASN A 932 -0.54 16.59 -27.04
CA ASN A 932 -1.65 16.82 -27.96
C ASN A 932 -2.82 17.65 -27.36
N GLN A 933 -2.51 18.78 -26.71
CA GLN A 933 -3.45 19.72 -26.10
C GLN A 933 -3.46 21.11 -26.74
#